data_AF-A0A8H6MZI8-F1
#
_entry.id   AF-A0A8H6MZI8-F1
#
_cell.length_a   1.000
_cell.length_b   1.000
_cell.length_c   1.000
_cell.angle_alpha   90.00
_cell.angle_beta   90.00
_cell.angle_gamma   90.00
#
_symmetry.space_group_name_H-M   'P 1'
#
loop_
_entity.id
_entity.type
_entity.pdbx_description
1 polymer ?
#
loop_
_entity_poly.entity_id
_entity_poly.type
_entity_poly.pdbx_seq_one_letter_code
_entity_poly.pdbx_strand_id
1 'polypeptide(L)'
;MEDNEPGYDRDAIASSLTRYYHQLARACYFSPTDIQSPPPEGWSDAELDVDALRALQRSDKATDLLRHIPYIRPLRNGQSLVQWPILVGMKAIRYLRGDGDFEERSSRGEQGLSELLSIGAGEAYLRSKDPDIVALGRHSGGAWCLIDCETGVLTSSSEYHTFNINWDKDFDPTADFFFDDMTAQLAVGIDLLPLPPVDDREPEILGSSYSGSGDRHAQDLRRRVEGIYDTFGWRQNDSNPRPWRRKECYAKLKRLVILMREAEKKRLEWEEIDEGVDNDYEDSNRDPDSEPESSDDLEVEGAEVPEDHDVEMEATEKLDEELPKLIADQEEDIEEMEHEPPNYGYDRDAVVDVFTRYYQLLSRMAYFPPTLVDYPPEGGWTDDRFPVEKLRRLGYSETVIDLLRHLPYLGDYEHDCEWELFHGSRPIRYLRDSRPFKQNFDTTKLYRQRLFKLKLSPYKDREALLPAEMVALSGIPGLFGHWYLIDTERGSLYVETLSDRKDYDPLGSRPWLMNKPLPIVPHLEEIISKTRSLEFVPIPHEDLEVNLFPHIWIEPDWSLGPNVLARVGGIHERMLIPFEGRWGIGDARNMYREFGWPDLEKFRREECIEALAELYAETVYDRSHGDYEAYEEADDDVEIEE
;
A
#
# COMPACT_ATOMS: atom_id res chain seq x y z
N MET A 1 -53.82 -9.03 -18.12
CA MET A 1 -52.64 -9.46 -17.37
C MET A 1 -52.85 -8.84 -16.02
N GLU A 2 -53.28 -9.64 -15.05
CA GLU A 2 -53.49 -9.19 -13.68
C GLU A 2 -52.12 -8.80 -13.13
N ASP A 3 -52.01 -7.54 -12.70
CA ASP A 3 -50.86 -7.02 -11.96
C ASP A 3 -50.76 -7.81 -10.66
N ASN A 4 -49.81 -8.74 -10.62
CA ASN A 4 -49.47 -9.47 -9.40
C ASN A 4 -48.64 -8.51 -8.56
N GLU A 5 -49.27 -7.79 -7.62
CA GLU A 5 -48.55 -7.00 -6.63
C GLU A 5 -47.51 -7.91 -5.95
N PRO A 6 -46.26 -7.45 -5.80
CA PRO A 6 -45.24 -8.22 -5.07
C PRO A 6 -45.76 -8.53 -3.67
N GLY A 7 -45.91 -9.81 -3.36
CA GLY A 7 -46.44 -10.29 -2.09
C GLY A 7 -45.31 -10.72 -1.15
N TYR A 8 -45.41 -10.33 0.11
CA TYR A 8 -44.54 -10.83 1.18
C TYR A 8 -44.53 -12.37 1.23
N ASP A 9 -43.35 -12.96 1.07
CA ASP A 9 -43.10 -14.40 1.24
C ASP A 9 -41.90 -14.62 2.17
N ARG A 10 -42.20 -14.96 3.42
CA ARG A 10 -41.22 -15.24 4.47
C ARG A 10 -40.20 -16.31 4.05
N ASP A 11 -40.66 -17.39 3.43
CA ASP A 11 -39.80 -18.55 3.14
C ASP A 11 -38.88 -18.22 1.95
N ALA A 12 -39.36 -17.43 0.98
CA ALA A 12 -38.53 -16.88 -0.10
C ALA A 12 -37.44 -15.92 0.45
N ILE A 13 -37.79 -15.04 1.38
CA ILE A 13 -36.86 -14.11 2.03
C ILE A 13 -35.80 -14.88 2.85
N ALA A 14 -36.22 -15.86 3.65
CA ALA A 14 -35.31 -16.70 4.41
C ALA A 14 -34.35 -17.49 3.49
N SER A 15 -34.87 -18.03 2.39
CA SER A 15 -34.09 -18.84 1.44
C SER A 15 -33.08 -18.02 0.64
N SER A 16 -33.46 -16.83 0.17
CA SER A 16 -32.57 -15.89 -0.53
C SER A 16 -31.46 -15.38 0.40
N LEU A 17 -31.78 -14.96 1.63
CA LEU A 17 -30.79 -14.51 2.61
C LEU A 17 -29.82 -15.65 3.00
N THR A 18 -30.32 -16.89 3.12
CA THR A 18 -29.49 -18.07 3.37
C THR A 18 -28.51 -18.31 2.23
N ARG A 19 -28.95 -18.23 0.97
CA ARG A 19 -28.06 -18.35 -0.20
C ARG A 19 -27.01 -17.24 -0.20
N TYR A 20 -27.40 -16.01 0.10
CA TYR A 20 -26.50 -14.86 0.18
C TYR A 20 -25.39 -15.07 1.22
N TYR A 21 -25.72 -15.47 2.44
CA TYR A 21 -24.72 -15.74 3.49
C TYR A 21 -23.79 -16.90 3.14
N HIS A 22 -24.31 -17.96 2.51
CA HIS A 22 -23.47 -19.05 2.02
C HIS A 22 -22.50 -18.58 0.92
N GLN A 23 -22.92 -17.67 0.05
CA GLN A 23 -22.06 -17.11 -0.98
C GLN A 23 -20.96 -16.23 -0.38
N LEU A 24 -21.26 -15.40 0.62
CA LEU A 24 -20.26 -14.66 1.39
C LEU A 24 -19.23 -15.59 2.07
N ALA A 25 -19.70 -16.66 2.73
CA ALA A 25 -18.80 -17.66 3.34
C ALA A 25 -17.90 -18.36 2.30
N ARG A 26 -18.46 -18.63 1.10
CA ARG A 26 -17.73 -19.22 -0.03
C ARG A 26 -16.65 -18.26 -0.53
N ALA A 27 -16.92 -16.94 -0.53
CA ALA A 27 -16.04 -15.85 -0.92
C ALA A 27 -14.95 -15.53 0.12
N CYS A 28 -14.51 -16.49 0.92
CA CYS A 28 -13.44 -16.31 1.93
C CYS A 28 -13.76 -15.31 3.06
N TYR A 29 -14.99 -14.83 3.23
CA TYR A 29 -15.29 -13.76 4.17
C TYR A 29 -15.37 -14.24 5.63
N PHE A 30 -16.22 -15.24 5.90
CA PHE A 30 -16.32 -15.95 7.18
C PHE A 30 -16.38 -17.48 6.99
N SER A 31 -16.36 -18.23 8.09
CA SER A 31 -16.50 -19.69 8.02
C SER A 31 -17.94 -20.07 7.70
N PRO A 32 -18.20 -21.05 6.81
CA PRO A 32 -19.56 -21.57 6.62
C PRO A 32 -20.22 -22.07 7.91
N THR A 33 -19.40 -22.45 8.90
CA THR A 33 -19.88 -22.87 10.22
C THR A 33 -20.46 -21.72 11.03
N ASP A 34 -20.13 -20.47 10.72
CA ASP A 34 -20.58 -19.27 11.45
C ASP A 34 -22.03 -18.92 11.12
N ILE A 35 -22.57 -19.47 10.03
CA ILE A 35 -23.98 -19.35 9.67
C ILE A 35 -24.80 -20.26 10.59
N GLN A 36 -25.78 -19.66 11.27
CA GLN A 36 -26.76 -20.34 12.11
C GLN A 36 -28.09 -20.37 11.38
N SER A 37 -28.47 -21.55 10.90
CA SER A 37 -29.77 -21.78 10.28
C SER A 37 -30.87 -21.96 11.35
N PRO A 38 -32.07 -21.41 11.12
CA PRO A 38 -33.20 -21.61 12.01
C PRO A 38 -33.65 -23.08 12.02
N PRO A 39 -34.22 -23.57 13.13
CA PRO A 39 -34.99 -24.82 13.15
C PRO A 39 -36.17 -24.78 12.17
N PRO A 40 -36.75 -25.93 11.76
CA PRO A 40 -37.93 -25.98 10.89
C PRO A 40 -39.14 -25.18 11.41
N GLU A 41 -39.30 -25.11 12.72
CA GLU A 41 -40.32 -24.35 13.43
C GLU A 41 -39.93 -22.88 13.73
N GLY A 42 -38.72 -22.47 13.30
CA GLY A 42 -38.12 -21.19 13.61
C GLY A 42 -37.45 -21.14 14.99
N TRP A 43 -36.72 -20.06 15.26
CA TRP A 43 -36.08 -19.82 16.56
C TRP A 43 -37.13 -19.73 17.68
N SER A 44 -36.87 -20.40 18.81
CA SER A 44 -37.76 -20.36 19.97
C SER A 44 -37.68 -19.03 20.73
N ASP A 45 -38.64 -18.77 21.64
CA ASP A 45 -38.61 -17.56 22.51
C ASP A 45 -37.40 -17.54 23.47
N ALA A 46 -36.78 -18.71 23.68
CA ALA A 46 -35.55 -18.84 24.46
C ALA A 46 -34.30 -18.48 23.64
N GLU A 47 -34.38 -18.52 22.31
CA GLU A 47 -33.26 -18.24 21.40
C GLU A 47 -33.38 -16.88 20.75
N LEU A 48 -34.59 -16.43 20.41
CA LEU A 48 -34.87 -15.09 19.90
C LEU A 48 -35.15 -14.13 21.05
N ASP A 49 -34.66 -12.89 20.99
CA ASP A 49 -34.93 -11.86 21.98
C ASP A 49 -36.33 -11.22 21.78
N VAL A 50 -37.36 -12.03 22.04
CA VAL A 50 -38.77 -11.64 21.88
C VAL A 50 -39.14 -10.49 22.83
N ASP A 51 -38.46 -10.37 23.98
CA ASP A 51 -38.72 -9.28 24.93
C ASP A 51 -38.24 -7.94 24.37
N ALA A 52 -37.07 -7.91 23.72
CA ALA A 52 -36.61 -6.73 22.99
C ALA A 52 -37.57 -6.39 21.83
N LEU A 53 -38.03 -7.37 21.06
CA LEU A 53 -38.98 -7.14 19.96
C LEU A 53 -40.32 -6.55 20.45
N ARG A 54 -40.84 -7.05 21.57
CA ARG A 54 -42.05 -6.50 22.22
C ARG A 54 -41.80 -5.08 22.73
N ALA A 55 -40.65 -4.80 23.33
CA ALA A 55 -40.28 -3.47 23.77
C ALA A 55 -40.17 -2.48 22.59
N LEU A 56 -39.69 -2.95 21.43
CA LEU A 56 -39.66 -2.19 20.18
C LEU A 56 -41.02 -2.14 19.44
N GLN A 57 -42.06 -2.75 20.02
CA GLN A 57 -43.43 -2.79 19.48
C GLN A 57 -43.53 -3.44 18.09
N ARG A 58 -42.74 -4.49 17.83
CA ARG A 58 -42.81 -5.24 16.57
C ARG A 58 -44.00 -6.19 16.51
N SER A 59 -44.57 -6.35 15.32
CA SER A 59 -45.73 -7.20 15.08
C SER A 59 -45.37 -8.70 15.21
N ASP A 60 -46.39 -9.54 15.34
CA ASP A 60 -46.21 -11.00 15.27
C ASP A 60 -45.67 -11.43 13.90
N LYS A 61 -46.00 -10.68 12.83
CA LYS A 61 -45.54 -10.96 11.47
C LYS A 61 -44.05 -10.68 11.29
N ALA A 62 -43.59 -9.53 11.78
CA ALA A 62 -42.18 -9.18 11.87
C ALA A 62 -41.40 -10.18 12.74
N THR A 63 -41.98 -10.56 13.89
CA THR A 63 -41.39 -11.58 14.76
C THR A 63 -41.28 -12.93 14.07
N ASP A 64 -42.31 -13.34 13.31
CA ASP A 64 -42.32 -14.59 12.55
C ASP A 64 -41.23 -14.61 11.47
N LEU A 65 -40.98 -13.49 10.76
CA LEU A 65 -39.85 -13.38 9.84
C LEU A 65 -38.51 -13.62 10.57
N LEU A 66 -38.27 -12.91 11.67
CA LEU A 66 -37.02 -12.99 12.42
C LEU A 66 -36.77 -14.39 13.01
N ARG A 67 -37.82 -15.17 13.28
CA ARG A 67 -37.68 -16.59 13.66
C ARG A 67 -37.17 -17.48 12.54
N HIS A 68 -37.39 -17.12 11.29
CA HIS A 68 -37.15 -18.00 10.15
C HIS A 68 -35.99 -17.53 9.26
N ILE A 69 -35.28 -16.45 9.61
CA ILE A 69 -34.06 -16.05 8.90
C ILE A 69 -32.78 -16.65 9.53
N PRO A 70 -31.72 -16.83 8.73
CA PRO A 70 -30.41 -17.21 9.25
C PRO A 70 -29.74 -16.03 9.97
N TYR A 71 -28.87 -16.34 10.94
CA TYR A 71 -28.00 -15.38 11.62
C TYR A 71 -26.54 -15.78 11.51
N ILE A 72 -25.63 -14.80 11.58
CA ILE A 72 -24.18 -15.04 11.58
C ILE A 72 -23.67 -14.92 13.01
N ARG A 73 -22.79 -15.83 13.45
CA ARG A 73 -22.11 -15.67 14.75
C ARG A 73 -21.19 -14.45 14.69
N PRO A 74 -21.22 -13.57 15.70
CA PRO A 74 -20.35 -12.40 15.72
C PRO A 74 -18.87 -12.79 15.74
N LEU A 75 -18.03 -11.94 15.17
CA LEU A 75 -16.59 -12.08 15.26
C LEU A 75 -16.14 -11.68 16.67
N ARG A 76 -15.36 -12.55 17.34
CA ARG A 76 -14.71 -12.22 18.61
C ARG A 76 -13.36 -11.55 18.32
N ASN A 77 -13.29 -10.26 18.62
CA ASN A 77 -12.08 -9.45 18.49
C ASN A 77 -11.64 -8.96 19.89
N GLY A 78 -10.71 -9.69 20.51
CA GLY A 78 -10.33 -9.45 21.90
C GLY A 78 -11.52 -9.63 22.85
N GLN A 79 -11.87 -8.57 23.59
CA GLN A 79 -13.05 -8.53 24.47
C GLN A 79 -14.33 -8.04 23.75
N SER A 80 -14.21 -7.55 22.51
CA SER A 80 -15.33 -6.98 21.75
C SER A 80 -15.98 -8.00 20.81
N LEU A 81 -17.29 -7.89 20.63
CA LEU A 81 -18.07 -8.64 19.66
C LEU A 81 -18.44 -7.74 18.49
N VAL A 82 -18.04 -8.13 17.29
CA VAL A 82 -18.28 -7.35 16.07
C VAL A 82 -19.25 -8.11 15.17
N GLN A 83 -20.38 -7.47 14.82
CA GLN A 83 -21.31 -7.99 13.83
C GLN A 83 -20.71 -7.86 12.42
N TRP A 84 -20.91 -8.89 11.60
CA TRP A 84 -20.40 -8.91 10.22
C TRP A 84 -21.14 -7.90 9.35
N PRO A 85 -20.44 -7.10 8.52
CA PRO A 85 -21.07 -6.40 7.42
C PRO A 85 -21.70 -7.39 6.45
N ILE A 86 -22.97 -7.17 6.14
CA ILE A 86 -23.72 -7.95 5.15
C ILE A 86 -23.99 -7.15 3.88
N LEU A 87 -23.71 -5.84 3.89
CA LEU A 87 -23.68 -4.97 2.72
C LEU A 87 -22.51 -3.99 2.90
N VAL A 88 -22.18 -3.24 1.86
CA VAL A 88 -21.14 -2.18 1.90
C VAL A 88 -21.44 -1.22 3.05
N GLY A 89 -20.57 -1.20 4.06
CA GLY A 89 -20.71 -0.39 5.28
C GLY A 89 -21.85 -0.76 6.25
N MET A 90 -22.68 -1.78 5.97
CA MET A 90 -23.82 -2.13 6.82
C MET A 90 -23.59 -3.43 7.59
N LYS A 91 -23.47 -3.32 8.92
CA LYS A 91 -23.37 -4.44 9.86
C LYS A 91 -24.74 -5.11 10.04
N ALA A 92 -24.75 -6.45 10.08
CA ALA A 92 -25.95 -7.22 10.37
C ALA A 92 -26.51 -6.89 11.77
N ILE A 93 -27.83 -6.99 11.92
CA ILE A 93 -28.49 -6.95 13.22
C ILE A 93 -28.83 -8.38 13.63
N ARG A 94 -28.41 -8.76 14.83
CA ARG A 94 -28.64 -10.07 15.42
C ARG A 94 -29.67 -9.98 16.55
N TYR A 95 -30.83 -10.59 16.30
CA TYR A 95 -31.94 -10.65 17.27
C TYR A 95 -31.91 -11.90 18.17
N LEU A 96 -30.95 -12.81 17.97
CA LEU A 96 -30.79 -13.97 18.84
C LEU A 96 -30.17 -13.57 20.18
N ARG A 97 -30.58 -14.25 21.26
CA ARG A 97 -29.90 -14.26 22.56
C ARG A 97 -28.55 -14.98 22.43
N GLY A 98 -27.58 -14.60 23.27
CA GLY A 98 -26.22 -15.11 23.18
C GLY A 98 -25.42 -14.41 22.07
N ASP A 99 -24.71 -13.36 22.46
CA ASP A 99 -23.94 -12.43 21.64
C ASP A 99 -24.82 -11.57 20.68
N GLY A 100 -26.07 -11.26 21.07
CA GLY A 100 -27.03 -10.47 20.27
C GLY A 100 -26.96 -8.96 20.50
N ASP A 101 -27.44 -8.15 19.54
CA ASP A 101 -27.38 -6.68 19.63
C ASP A 101 -28.25 -6.09 20.77
N PHE A 102 -29.23 -6.84 21.26
CA PHE A 102 -30.15 -6.39 22.32
C PHE A 102 -29.90 -7.03 23.69
N GLU A 103 -29.00 -8.01 23.77
CA GLU A 103 -28.84 -8.86 24.96
C GLU A 103 -28.38 -8.08 26.20
N GLU A 104 -27.48 -7.11 26.03
CA GLU A 104 -27.02 -6.27 27.14
C GLU A 104 -28.19 -5.50 27.79
N ARG A 105 -29.14 -5.04 26.97
CA ARG A 105 -30.33 -4.33 27.43
C ARG A 105 -31.38 -5.30 27.98
N SER A 106 -31.66 -6.40 27.28
CA SER A 106 -32.70 -7.35 27.70
C SER A 106 -32.32 -8.13 28.96
N SER A 107 -31.04 -8.43 29.17
CA SER A 107 -30.53 -9.10 30.39
C SER A 107 -30.69 -8.27 31.66
N ARG A 108 -30.85 -6.94 31.54
CA ARG A 108 -31.14 -6.01 32.65
C ARG A 108 -32.64 -5.93 33.00
N GLY A 109 -33.49 -6.74 32.37
CA GLY A 109 -34.92 -6.79 32.64
C GLY A 109 -35.65 -5.52 32.22
N GLU A 110 -36.74 -5.17 32.93
CA GLU A 110 -37.61 -4.04 32.57
C GLU A 110 -36.87 -2.71 32.42
N GLN A 111 -35.85 -2.47 33.23
CA GLN A 111 -35.07 -1.23 33.16
C GLN A 111 -34.31 -1.12 31.83
N GLY A 112 -33.61 -2.16 31.39
CA GLY A 112 -32.90 -2.14 30.11
C GLY A 112 -33.83 -2.21 28.90
N LEU A 113 -34.97 -2.89 29.01
CA LEU A 113 -36.01 -2.85 27.97
C LEU A 113 -36.65 -1.46 27.84
N SER A 114 -36.78 -0.71 28.94
CA SER A 114 -37.25 0.68 28.89
C SER A 114 -36.27 1.63 28.22
N GLU A 115 -34.98 1.29 28.19
CA GLU A 115 -33.95 2.03 27.44
C GLU A 115 -34.14 1.88 25.93
N LEU A 116 -34.67 0.75 25.46
CA LEU A 116 -35.06 0.58 24.05
C LEU A 116 -36.17 1.57 23.63
N LEU A 117 -37.01 2.00 24.59
CA LEU A 117 -38.02 3.04 24.39
C LEU A 117 -37.47 4.47 24.48
N SER A 118 -36.22 4.65 24.93
CA SER A 118 -35.56 5.95 25.17
C SER A 118 -34.27 6.18 24.35
N ILE A 119 -33.97 5.30 23.39
CA ILE A 119 -32.90 5.41 22.38
C ILE A 119 -32.80 6.81 21.72
N GLY A 120 -31.60 7.38 21.63
CA GLY A 120 -31.30 8.69 21.01
C GLY A 120 -31.48 8.75 19.49
N ALA A 121 -31.29 9.95 18.91
CA ALA A 121 -31.58 10.25 17.50
C ALA A 121 -30.86 9.36 16.45
N GLY A 122 -29.74 8.73 16.82
CA GLY A 122 -28.95 7.85 15.92
C GLY A 122 -29.51 6.43 15.71
N GLU A 123 -30.38 5.91 16.58
CA GLU A 123 -31.06 4.61 16.39
C GLU A 123 -32.60 4.75 16.27
N ALA A 124 -33.06 5.91 15.75
CA ALA A 124 -34.47 6.25 15.61
C ALA A 124 -35.28 5.24 14.76
N TYR A 125 -34.67 4.54 13.79
CA TYR A 125 -35.37 3.56 12.94
C TYR A 125 -35.61 2.21 13.61
N LEU A 126 -34.90 1.89 14.70
CA LEU A 126 -35.33 0.83 15.63
C LEU A 126 -36.68 1.16 16.28
N ARG A 127 -37.15 2.41 16.19
CA ARG A 127 -38.50 2.85 16.58
C ARG A 127 -39.39 3.21 15.39
N SER A 128 -39.19 2.64 14.20
CA SER A 128 -40.19 2.79 13.12
C SER A 128 -41.59 2.66 13.72
N LYS A 129 -42.44 3.68 13.52
CA LYS A 129 -43.80 3.72 14.06
C LYS A 129 -44.65 2.57 13.54
N ASP A 130 -44.19 1.96 12.45
CA ASP A 130 -44.81 0.80 11.85
C ASP A 130 -44.30 -0.49 12.52
N PRO A 131 -45.19 -1.28 13.17
CA PRO A 131 -44.81 -2.52 13.83
C PRO A 131 -44.34 -3.61 12.86
N ASP A 132 -44.68 -3.52 11.57
CA ASP A 132 -44.36 -4.51 10.54
C ASP A 132 -43.01 -4.24 9.84
N ILE A 133 -42.36 -3.12 10.14
CA ILE A 133 -41.02 -2.81 9.60
C ILE A 133 -39.93 -3.26 10.58
N VAL A 134 -38.96 -4.04 10.09
CA VAL A 134 -37.78 -4.47 10.86
C VAL A 134 -36.47 -4.17 10.14
N ALA A 135 -35.41 -3.95 10.90
CA ALA A 135 -34.09 -3.70 10.36
C ALA A 135 -33.26 -5.00 10.24
N LEU A 136 -32.63 -5.22 9.09
CA LEU A 136 -31.70 -6.33 8.86
C LEU A 136 -30.23 -5.91 9.04
N GLY A 137 -29.93 -4.62 8.85
CA GLY A 137 -28.57 -4.08 9.00
C GLY A 137 -28.53 -2.58 9.30
N ARG A 138 -27.40 -2.13 9.86
CA ARG A 138 -27.13 -0.74 10.24
C ARG A 138 -25.77 -0.24 9.74
N HIS A 139 -25.75 0.99 9.24
CA HIS A 139 -24.54 1.74 8.87
C HIS A 139 -24.10 2.66 10.01
N SER A 140 -22.79 2.87 10.19
CA SER A 140 -22.25 3.79 11.20
C SER A 140 -22.68 5.25 10.99
N GLY A 141 -22.85 5.66 9.73
CA GLY A 141 -23.39 6.96 9.32
C GLY A 141 -24.92 7.11 9.40
N GLY A 142 -25.63 6.18 10.03
CA GLY A 142 -27.06 6.31 10.34
C GLY A 142 -28.06 5.81 9.28
N ALA A 143 -27.60 5.18 8.21
CA ALA A 143 -28.45 4.49 7.23
C ALA A 143 -28.83 3.06 7.70
N TRP A 144 -30.05 2.62 7.40
CA TRP A 144 -30.59 1.32 7.83
C TRP A 144 -31.14 0.55 6.64
N CYS A 145 -30.94 -0.78 6.66
CA CYS A 145 -31.59 -1.71 5.74
C CYS A 145 -32.88 -2.22 6.40
N LEU A 146 -34.03 -1.71 5.93
CA LEU A 146 -35.34 -1.98 6.50
C LEU A 146 -36.13 -2.90 5.57
N ILE A 147 -36.85 -3.87 6.12
CA ILE A 147 -37.83 -4.68 5.41
C ILE A 147 -39.23 -4.39 5.96
N ASP A 148 -40.16 -4.12 5.05
CA ASP A 148 -41.59 -4.07 5.34
C ASP A 148 -42.18 -5.49 5.25
N CYS A 149 -42.66 -6.02 6.36
CA CYS A 149 -43.25 -7.36 6.41
C CYS A 149 -44.68 -7.42 5.85
N GLU A 150 -45.30 -6.31 5.48
CA GLU A 150 -46.57 -6.31 4.73
C GLU A 150 -46.34 -6.61 3.26
N THR A 151 -45.37 -5.93 2.65
CA THR A 151 -45.10 -5.95 1.21
C THR A 151 -43.91 -6.84 0.82
N GLY A 152 -42.99 -7.11 1.77
CA GLY A 152 -41.72 -7.77 1.51
C GLY A 152 -40.66 -6.86 0.90
N VAL A 153 -40.92 -5.55 0.80
CA VAL A 153 -40.04 -4.55 0.19
C VAL A 153 -38.86 -4.19 1.10
N LEU A 154 -37.68 -4.01 0.51
CA LEU A 154 -36.52 -3.43 1.17
C LEU A 154 -36.41 -1.94 0.90
N THR A 155 -36.13 -1.16 1.95
CA THR A 155 -35.93 0.28 1.88
C THR A 155 -34.68 0.70 2.64
N SER A 156 -33.95 1.67 2.10
CA SER A 156 -32.87 2.36 2.83
C SER A 156 -33.43 3.58 3.55
N SER A 157 -33.07 3.77 4.82
CA SER A 157 -33.58 4.89 5.62
C SER A 157 -32.96 6.27 5.29
N SER A 158 -32.03 6.36 4.33
CA SER A 158 -31.32 7.60 3.97
C SER A 158 -31.44 7.92 2.48
N GLU A 159 -31.87 9.14 2.15
CA GLU A 159 -31.90 9.68 0.77
C GLU A 159 -30.49 9.81 0.15
N TYR A 160 -29.45 9.86 0.99
CA TYR A 160 -28.06 10.01 0.58
C TYR A 160 -27.30 8.69 0.48
N HIS A 161 -27.86 7.60 0.99
CA HIS A 161 -27.25 6.27 0.97
C HIS A 161 -28.25 5.29 0.37
N THR A 162 -28.50 5.42 -0.94
CA THR A 162 -28.93 4.26 -1.72
C THR A 162 -27.91 3.15 -1.47
N PHE A 163 -28.35 1.93 -1.16
CA PHE A 163 -27.46 0.78 -1.02
C PHE A 163 -26.42 0.88 -2.13
N ASN A 164 -25.14 0.96 -1.77
CA ASN A 164 -24.06 1.52 -2.59
C ASN A 164 -23.67 0.59 -3.78
N ILE A 165 -24.70 0.21 -4.52
CA ILE A 165 -24.89 -0.77 -5.56
C ILE A 165 -25.77 -0.02 -6.57
N ASN A 166 -25.56 -0.24 -7.85
CA ASN A 166 -26.04 0.60 -8.96
C ASN A 166 -27.57 0.47 -9.21
N TRP A 167 -28.39 0.69 -8.18
CA TRP A 167 -29.86 0.59 -8.23
C TRP A 167 -30.47 1.95 -8.51
N ASP A 168 -31.47 1.94 -9.40
CA ASP A 168 -32.24 3.12 -9.74
C ASP A 168 -33.01 3.64 -8.52
N LYS A 169 -33.03 4.96 -8.32
CA LYS A 169 -33.68 5.60 -7.16
C LYS A 169 -35.19 5.42 -7.14
N ASP A 170 -35.75 4.93 -8.24
CA ASP A 170 -37.18 4.78 -8.49
C ASP A 170 -37.68 3.33 -8.32
N PHE A 171 -36.85 2.42 -7.79
CA PHE A 171 -37.21 1.00 -7.63
C PHE A 171 -37.02 0.49 -6.20
N ASP A 172 -38.11 0.05 -5.58
CA ASP A 172 -38.15 -0.58 -4.27
C ASP A 172 -38.23 -2.13 -4.44
N PRO A 173 -37.11 -2.87 -4.33
CA PRO A 173 -37.10 -4.31 -4.58
C PRO A 173 -37.73 -5.10 -3.44
N THR A 174 -38.33 -6.25 -3.74
CA THR A 174 -38.62 -7.24 -2.70
C THR A 174 -37.31 -7.83 -2.16
N ALA A 175 -37.30 -8.18 -0.87
CA ALA A 175 -36.10 -8.64 -0.19
C ALA A 175 -35.52 -9.92 -0.80
N ASP A 176 -36.39 -10.84 -1.25
CA ASP A 176 -35.97 -12.07 -1.91
C ASP A 176 -35.26 -11.81 -3.24
N PHE A 177 -35.83 -10.92 -4.07
CA PHE A 177 -35.21 -10.48 -5.31
C PHE A 177 -33.87 -9.80 -5.06
N PHE A 178 -33.82 -8.89 -4.07
CA PHE A 178 -32.61 -8.18 -3.71
C PHE A 178 -31.48 -9.13 -3.30
N PHE A 179 -31.72 -10.04 -2.34
CA PHE A 179 -30.65 -10.94 -1.89
C PHE A 179 -30.24 -11.97 -2.96
N ASP A 180 -31.14 -12.34 -3.87
CA ASP A 180 -30.79 -13.18 -5.03
C ASP A 180 -29.91 -12.44 -6.03
N ASP A 181 -30.22 -11.17 -6.32
CA ASP A 181 -29.37 -10.34 -7.17
C ASP A 181 -27.99 -10.11 -6.54
N MET A 182 -27.95 -9.80 -5.25
CA MET A 182 -26.69 -9.66 -4.50
C MET A 182 -25.86 -10.95 -4.49
N THR A 183 -26.52 -12.11 -4.42
CA THR A 183 -25.88 -13.41 -4.56
C THR A 183 -25.27 -13.58 -5.95
N ALA A 184 -25.99 -13.17 -7.00
CA ALA A 184 -25.50 -13.19 -8.38
C ALA A 184 -24.31 -12.23 -8.58
N GLN A 185 -24.40 -11.00 -8.07
CA GLN A 185 -23.33 -10.01 -8.12
C GLN A 185 -22.06 -10.52 -7.43
N LEU A 186 -22.17 -11.15 -6.26
CA LEU A 186 -21.05 -11.80 -5.59
C LEU A 186 -20.45 -12.94 -6.42
N ALA A 187 -21.29 -13.75 -7.08
CA ALA A 187 -20.85 -14.89 -7.88
C ALA A 187 -20.08 -14.49 -9.14
N VAL A 188 -20.47 -13.38 -9.79
CA VAL A 188 -19.74 -12.82 -10.94
C VAL A 188 -18.63 -11.86 -10.48
N GLY A 189 -18.65 -11.46 -9.20
CA GLY A 189 -17.65 -10.59 -8.58
C GLY A 189 -17.66 -9.16 -9.12
N ILE A 190 -18.74 -8.69 -9.74
CA ILE A 190 -18.77 -7.42 -10.47
C ILE A 190 -18.81 -6.23 -9.52
N ASP A 191 -19.59 -6.30 -8.43
CA ASP A 191 -19.90 -5.12 -7.62
C ASP A 191 -19.54 -5.24 -6.14
N LEU A 192 -19.37 -6.47 -5.63
CA LEU A 192 -19.17 -6.76 -4.21
C LEU A 192 -17.95 -7.64 -3.99
N LEU A 193 -17.02 -7.15 -3.18
CA LEU A 193 -15.78 -7.86 -2.87
C LEU A 193 -15.58 -7.93 -1.36
N PRO A 194 -15.88 -9.08 -0.75
CA PRO A 194 -15.68 -9.29 0.67
C PRO A 194 -14.18 -9.28 1.02
N LEU A 195 -13.81 -8.68 2.14
CA LEU A 195 -12.47 -8.70 2.69
C LEU A 195 -12.47 -9.44 4.04
N PRO A 196 -11.73 -10.56 4.19
CA PRO A 196 -11.68 -11.28 5.44
C PRO A 196 -11.06 -10.43 6.55
N PRO A 197 -11.51 -10.59 7.81
CA PRO A 197 -10.92 -9.87 8.93
C PRO A 197 -9.49 -10.35 9.20
N VAL A 198 -8.68 -9.42 9.70
CA VAL A 198 -7.34 -9.70 10.21
C VAL A 198 -7.17 -9.04 11.57
N ASP A 199 -6.88 -9.87 12.57
CA ASP A 199 -6.65 -9.46 13.97
C ASP A 199 -7.77 -8.55 14.49
N ASP A 200 -7.43 -7.29 14.78
CA ASP A 200 -8.29 -6.27 15.36
C ASP A 200 -9.04 -5.40 14.33
N ARG A 201 -8.77 -5.57 13.02
CA ARG A 201 -9.49 -4.83 11.97
C ARG A 201 -10.85 -5.48 11.71
N GLU A 202 -11.89 -4.64 11.71
CA GLU A 202 -13.25 -5.09 11.41
C GLU A 202 -13.35 -5.62 9.96
N PRO A 203 -14.19 -6.66 9.73
CA PRO A 203 -14.46 -7.16 8.39
C PRO A 203 -15.11 -6.07 7.52
N GLU A 204 -14.92 -6.14 6.20
CA GLU A 204 -15.42 -5.13 5.25
C GLU A 204 -15.91 -5.77 3.93
N ILE A 205 -16.90 -5.16 3.27
CA ILE A 205 -17.32 -5.48 1.89
C ILE A 205 -17.11 -4.24 1.04
N LEU A 206 -16.28 -4.34 0.00
CA LEU A 206 -16.04 -3.26 -0.95
C LEU A 206 -17.14 -3.22 -2.02
N GLY A 207 -17.62 -2.02 -2.35
CA GLY A 207 -18.67 -1.77 -3.35
C GLY A 207 -18.16 -1.18 -4.66
N SER A 208 -19.05 -1.07 -5.66
CA SER A 208 -18.77 -0.47 -6.99
C SER A 208 -18.59 1.06 -6.95
N SER A 209 -19.30 1.73 -6.05
CA SER A 209 -19.29 3.19 -5.82
C SER A 209 -17.99 3.76 -5.25
N TYR A 210 -17.05 2.91 -4.84
CA TYR A 210 -15.65 3.29 -4.63
C TYR A 210 -15.01 3.90 -5.91
N SER A 211 -15.62 3.67 -7.10
CA SER A 211 -15.26 4.32 -8.38
C SER A 211 -15.79 5.75 -8.57
N GLY A 212 -16.78 6.18 -7.77
CA GLY A 212 -17.42 7.49 -7.89
C GLY A 212 -16.89 8.54 -6.93
N SER A 213 -16.34 8.13 -5.77
CA SER A 213 -15.48 9.01 -4.99
C SER A 213 -14.20 9.23 -5.79
N GLY A 214 -13.81 10.48 -6.05
CA GLY A 214 -12.50 10.79 -6.68
C GLY A 214 -11.27 10.30 -5.90
N ASP A 215 -11.48 9.46 -4.89
CA ASP A 215 -10.47 8.75 -4.13
C ASP A 215 -9.88 7.61 -4.97
N ARG A 216 -8.70 7.85 -5.52
CA ARG A 216 -7.91 6.86 -6.26
C ARG A 216 -7.49 5.67 -5.40
N HIS A 217 -7.36 5.84 -4.08
CA HIS A 217 -6.93 4.77 -3.18
C HIS A 217 -7.98 3.68 -3.05
N ALA A 218 -9.23 4.12 -2.88
CA ALA A 218 -10.43 3.31 -2.90
C ALA A 218 -10.55 2.41 -4.15
N GLN A 219 -10.29 2.98 -5.32
CA GLN A 219 -10.36 2.28 -6.62
C GLN A 219 -9.24 1.26 -6.81
N ASP A 220 -8.03 1.61 -6.36
CA ASP A 220 -6.88 0.72 -6.39
C ASP A 220 -7.06 -0.49 -5.49
N LEU A 221 -7.54 -0.29 -4.27
CA LEU A 221 -7.83 -1.39 -3.34
C LEU A 221 -8.82 -2.37 -3.95
N ARG A 222 -9.90 -1.85 -4.53
CA ARG A 222 -10.93 -2.67 -5.19
C ARG A 222 -10.32 -3.53 -6.29
N ARG A 223 -9.57 -2.94 -7.24
CA ARG A 223 -8.90 -3.67 -8.33
C ARG A 223 -7.96 -4.76 -7.82
N ARG A 224 -7.23 -4.49 -6.73
CA ARG A 224 -6.32 -5.48 -6.10
C ARG A 224 -7.08 -6.68 -5.55
N VAL A 225 -8.21 -6.45 -4.88
CA VAL A 225 -9.05 -7.51 -4.35
C VAL A 225 -9.66 -8.34 -5.48
N GLU A 226 -10.16 -7.70 -6.54
CA GLU A 226 -10.66 -8.38 -7.75
C GLU A 226 -9.60 -9.31 -8.35
N GLY A 227 -8.38 -8.79 -8.55
CA GLY A 227 -7.27 -9.57 -9.10
C GLY A 227 -6.94 -10.81 -8.27
N ILE A 228 -7.00 -10.72 -6.94
CA ILE A 228 -6.81 -11.87 -6.05
C ILE A 228 -7.93 -12.90 -6.27
N TYR A 229 -9.20 -12.48 -6.23
CA TYR A 229 -10.33 -13.39 -6.46
C TYR A 229 -10.23 -14.11 -7.81
N ASP A 230 -9.89 -13.39 -8.88
CA ASP A 230 -9.75 -13.93 -10.24
C ASP A 230 -8.60 -14.94 -10.34
N THR A 231 -7.45 -14.61 -9.75
CA THR A 231 -6.25 -15.47 -9.72
C THR A 231 -6.56 -16.85 -9.13
N PHE A 232 -7.41 -16.88 -8.10
CA PHE A 232 -7.74 -18.11 -7.39
C PHE A 232 -9.02 -18.77 -7.90
N GLY A 233 -9.60 -18.31 -9.01
CA GLY A 233 -10.71 -18.98 -9.70
C GLY A 233 -12.06 -18.72 -9.07
N TRP A 234 -12.29 -17.51 -8.53
CA TRP A 234 -13.59 -17.09 -8.02
C TRP A 234 -14.59 -16.85 -9.15
N ARG A 235 -14.23 -15.97 -10.10
CA ARG A 235 -15.01 -15.72 -11.31
C ARG A 235 -14.84 -16.91 -12.26
N GLN A 236 -15.93 -17.59 -12.55
CA GLN A 236 -15.95 -18.60 -13.60
C GLN A 236 -15.97 -17.88 -14.95
N ASN A 237 -14.84 -17.86 -15.64
CA ASN A 237 -14.79 -17.46 -17.05
C ASN A 237 -15.11 -18.69 -17.90
N ASP A 238 -16.16 -18.60 -18.73
CA ASP A 238 -16.57 -19.67 -19.66
C ASP A 238 -15.43 -20.12 -20.60
N SER A 239 -14.45 -19.23 -20.81
CA SER A 239 -13.30 -19.45 -21.69
C SER A 239 -12.17 -20.25 -21.02
N ASN A 240 -12.05 -20.22 -19.69
CA ASN A 240 -10.99 -20.92 -18.95
C ASN A 240 -11.40 -21.16 -17.47
N PRO A 241 -12.10 -22.26 -17.16
CA PRO A 241 -12.57 -22.53 -15.81
C PRO A 241 -11.40 -22.92 -14.89
N ARG A 242 -10.90 -21.96 -14.11
CA ARG A 242 -9.93 -22.24 -13.04
C ARG A 242 -10.64 -22.82 -11.81
N PRO A 243 -10.07 -23.82 -11.13
CA PRO A 243 -10.64 -24.35 -9.90
C PRO A 243 -10.56 -23.31 -8.77
N TRP A 244 -11.65 -23.14 -8.01
CA TRP A 244 -11.70 -22.21 -6.87
C TRP A 244 -10.77 -22.65 -5.73
N ARG A 245 -9.64 -21.94 -5.57
CA ARG A 245 -8.59 -22.19 -4.56
C ARG A 245 -8.82 -21.33 -3.31
N ARG A 246 -9.93 -21.58 -2.61
CA ARG A 246 -10.38 -20.80 -1.43
C ARG A 246 -9.29 -20.54 -0.39
N LYS A 247 -8.52 -21.56 0.01
CA LYS A 247 -7.51 -21.43 1.08
C LYS A 247 -6.36 -20.48 0.71
N GLU A 248 -5.89 -20.56 -0.53
CA GLU A 248 -4.83 -19.70 -1.04
C GLU A 248 -5.31 -18.26 -1.21
N CYS A 249 -6.53 -18.09 -1.74
CA CYS A 249 -7.19 -16.78 -1.85
C CYS A 249 -7.31 -16.09 -0.48
N TYR A 250 -7.83 -16.80 0.51
CA TYR A 250 -7.95 -16.28 1.88
C TYR A 250 -6.60 -15.85 2.46
N ALA A 251 -5.54 -16.65 2.28
CA ALA A 251 -4.21 -16.29 2.76
C ALA A 251 -3.67 -15.02 2.09
N LYS A 252 -3.92 -14.84 0.80
CA LYS A 252 -3.51 -13.63 0.06
C LYS A 252 -4.32 -12.39 0.44
N LEU A 253 -5.64 -12.50 0.56
CA LEU A 253 -6.49 -11.40 1.03
C LEU A 253 -6.09 -10.96 2.44
N LYS A 254 -5.83 -11.90 3.35
CA LYS A 254 -5.31 -11.57 4.69
C LYS A 254 -3.98 -10.84 4.64
N ARG A 255 -3.04 -11.29 3.81
CA ARG A 255 -1.74 -10.63 3.68
C ARG A 255 -1.89 -9.20 3.17
N LEU A 256 -2.78 -8.97 2.20
CA LEU A 256 -3.09 -7.63 1.70
C LEU A 256 -3.62 -6.72 2.82
N VAL A 257 -4.56 -7.20 3.63
CA VAL A 257 -5.13 -6.43 4.75
C VAL A 257 -4.09 -6.09 5.82
N ILE A 258 -3.18 -7.01 6.15
CA ILE A 258 -2.06 -6.75 7.08
C ILE A 258 -1.17 -5.62 6.55
N LEU A 259 -0.77 -5.70 5.29
CA LEU A 259 0.09 -4.69 4.67
C LEU A 259 -0.56 -3.31 4.65
N MET A 260 -1.87 -3.24 4.39
CA MET A 260 -2.61 -1.97 4.45
C MET A 260 -2.60 -1.36 5.85
N ARG A 261 -2.77 -2.18 6.90
CA ARG A 261 -2.70 -1.70 8.29
C ARG A 261 -1.32 -1.15 8.63
N GLU A 262 -0.27 -1.87 8.27
CA GLU A 262 1.10 -1.44 8.54
C GLU A 262 1.38 -0.08 7.86
N ALA A 263 0.83 0.14 6.66
CA ALA A 263 0.92 1.41 5.96
C ALA A 263 0.11 2.53 6.64
N GLU A 264 -1.12 2.25 7.07
CA GLU A 264 -2.00 3.24 7.73
C GLU A 264 -1.51 3.63 9.13
N LYS A 265 -1.02 2.67 9.92
CA LYS A 265 -0.40 2.95 11.23
C LYS A 265 0.80 3.89 11.06
N LYS A 266 1.65 3.62 10.08
CA LYS A 266 2.79 4.48 9.76
C LYS A 266 2.32 5.86 9.29
N ARG A 267 1.25 5.95 8.49
CA ARG A 267 0.65 7.25 8.09
C ARG A 267 0.24 8.08 9.31
N LEU A 268 -0.49 7.48 10.26
CA LEU A 268 -0.94 8.17 11.47
C LEU A 268 0.23 8.60 12.37
N GLU A 269 1.23 7.72 12.53
CA GLU A 269 2.47 8.06 13.24
C GLU A 269 3.21 9.23 12.58
N TRP A 270 3.17 9.34 11.25
CA TRP A 270 3.75 10.48 10.52
C TRP A 270 2.91 11.76 10.62
N GLU A 271 1.58 11.66 10.62
CA GLU A 271 0.67 12.81 10.74
C GLU A 271 0.68 13.41 12.15
N GLU A 272 0.80 12.58 13.20
CA GLU A 272 0.96 13.05 14.59
C GLU A 272 2.30 13.80 14.80
N ILE A 273 3.32 13.51 13.99
CA ILE A 273 4.61 14.23 14.02
C ILE A 273 4.50 15.59 13.32
N ASP A 274 3.68 15.71 12.26
CA ASP A 274 3.49 16.93 11.46
C ASP A 274 2.54 17.93 12.17
N GLU A 275 1.49 17.45 12.85
CA GLU A 275 0.56 18.29 13.62
C GLU A 275 1.20 18.90 14.90
N GLY A 276 2.38 18.42 15.31
CA GLY A 276 3.15 19.00 16.41
C GLY A 276 3.96 20.26 16.04
N VAL A 277 4.02 20.62 14.75
CA VAL A 277 4.89 21.70 14.24
C VAL A 277 4.08 22.95 13.81
N ASP A 278 2.75 22.88 13.80
CA ASP A 278 1.88 23.93 13.23
C ASP A 278 0.91 24.58 14.24
N ASN A 279 1.43 25.02 15.39
CA ASN A 279 0.66 25.85 16.35
C ASN A 279 1.35 27.14 16.85
N ASP A 280 2.30 27.67 16.09
CA ASP A 280 3.04 28.88 16.49
C ASP A 280 2.97 30.04 15.46
N TYR A 281 2.08 29.99 14.47
CA TYR A 281 1.82 31.14 13.60
C TYR A 281 0.59 31.92 14.08
N GLU A 282 0.76 32.63 15.19
CA GLU A 282 -0.11 33.76 15.51
C GLU A 282 -0.02 34.81 14.39
N ASP A 283 -1.21 35.11 13.87
CA ASP A 283 -1.57 36.14 12.90
C ASP A 283 -0.98 37.52 13.23
N SER A 284 0.22 37.80 12.68
CA SER A 284 0.80 39.15 12.69
C SER A 284 0.39 39.94 11.45
N ASN A 285 -0.91 40.18 11.28
CA ASN A 285 -1.41 41.28 10.46
C ASN A 285 -2.26 42.23 11.31
N ARG A 286 -1.57 43.09 12.08
CA ARG A 286 -2.18 44.29 12.67
C ARG A 286 -1.31 45.51 12.41
N ASP A 287 -1.92 46.49 11.76
CA ASP A 287 -1.40 47.82 11.43
C ASP A 287 -0.67 48.49 12.62
N PRO A 288 0.47 49.16 12.38
CA PRO A 288 1.20 49.88 13.41
C PRO A 288 0.73 51.34 13.46
N ASP A 289 -0.51 51.60 13.84
CA ASP A 289 -0.97 52.98 14.10
C ASP A 289 -2.23 52.97 14.98
N SER A 290 -2.07 52.93 16.30
CA SER A 290 -3.01 53.49 17.31
C SER A 290 -2.39 53.42 18.71
N GLU A 291 -2.24 54.57 19.36
CA GLU A 291 -1.68 54.79 20.70
C GLU A 291 -2.52 54.20 21.85
N PRO A 292 -1.94 54.06 23.08
CA PRO A 292 -2.57 53.38 24.20
C PRO A 292 -3.43 54.35 25.04
N GLU A 293 -4.62 53.92 25.44
CA GLU A 293 -5.34 54.55 26.55
C GLU A 293 -5.77 53.53 27.62
N SER A 294 -5.70 54.02 28.84
CA SER A 294 -5.74 53.39 30.16
C SER A 294 -7.15 53.13 30.70
N SER A 295 -7.18 52.57 31.93
CA SER A 295 -8.27 52.52 32.95
C SER A 295 -9.22 51.33 32.83
N ASP A 296 -9.74 50.70 33.90
CA ASP A 296 -9.58 50.76 35.35
C ASP A 296 -10.34 49.52 35.89
N ASP A 297 -9.87 48.98 37.02
CA ASP A 297 -10.57 48.32 38.14
C ASP A 297 -11.97 47.68 37.96
N LEU A 298 -12.16 46.45 38.45
CA LEU A 298 -12.77 46.19 39.78
C LEU A 298 -12.94 44.67 40.07
N GLU A 299 -12.58 44.31 41.30
CA GLU A 299 -12.71 43.00 41.94
C GLU A 299 -14.12 42.74 42.55
N VAL A 300 -14.36 41.47 42.93
CA VAL A 300 -14.95 40.98 44.22
C VAL A 300 -16.24 40.11 44.16
N GLU A 301 -16.07 38.88 44.69
CA GLU A 301 -16.98 37.95 45.43
C GLU A 301 -18.19 37.27 44.74
N GLY A 302 -18.55 36.01 45.03
CA GLY A 302 -18.05 35.01 45.99
C GLY A 302 -19.07 33.89 46.26
N ALA A 303 -18.56 32.70 46.65
CA ALA A 303 -19.17 31.60 47.43
C ALA A 303 -20.15 30.60 46.75
N GLU A 304 -20.17 29.26 46.99
CA GLU A 304 -19.40 28.30 47.83
C GLU A 304 -19.83 26.82 47.52
N VAL A 305 -18.86 25.87 47.41
CA VAL A 305 -18.75 24.50 48.06
C VAL A 305 -19.67 23.32 47.58
N PRO A 306 -19.34 21.99 47.67
CA PRO A 306 -18.21 21.26 48.32
C PRO A 306 -17.44 20.17 47.52
N GLU A 307 -16.33 19.76 48.16
CA GLU A 307 -15.42 18.62 47.97
C GLU A 307 -16.06 17.23 48.24
N ASP A 308 -15.56 16.19 47.56
CA ASP A 308 -15.12 14.92 48.18
C ASP A 308 -14.35 13.99 47.19
N HIS A 309 -13.05 13.83 47.50
CA HIS A 309 -12.15 12.66 47.48
C HIS A 309 -11.89 11.75 46.24
N ASP A 310 -10.62 11.82 45.80
CA ASP A 310 -9.58 10.77 45.74
C ASP A 310 -9.81 9.44 45.00
N VAL A 311 -9.32 9.34 43.74
CA VAL A 311 -8.53 8.20 43.21
C VAL A 311 -7.71 8.65 41.99
N GLU A 312 -6.65 9.46 42.13
CA GLU A 312 -5.77 9.74 40.96
C GLU A 312 -4.36 10.27 41.30
N MET A 313 -3.75 9.79 42.38
CA MET A 313 -2.43 10.28 42.84
C MET A 313 -1.34 9.18 42.89
N GLU A 314 -1.43 8.16 42.03
CA GLU A 314 -0.37 7.14 41.90
C GLU A 314 0.15 6.96 40.45
N ALA A 315 -0.53 7.54 39.45
CA ALA A 315 -0.10 7.49 38.05
C ALA A 315 0.77 8.69 37.65
N THR A 316 0.59 9.84 38.31
CA THR A 316 1.30 11.09 38.02
C THR A 316 2.73 11.12 38.57
N GLU A 317 2.99 10.52 39.75
CA GLU A 317 4.36 10.45 40.29
C GLU A 317 5.32 9.57 39.46
N LYS A 318 4.81 8.58 38.71
CA LYS A 318 5.63 7.76 37.80
C LYS A 318 5.94 8.46 36.47
N LEU A 319 5.05 9.35 36.02
CA LEU A 319 5.26 10.18 34.83
C LEU A 319 6.30 11.28 35.09
N ASP A 320 6.31 11.86 36.29
CA ASP A 320 7.25 12.94 36.65
C ASP A 320 8.71 12.46 36.86
N GLU A 321 8.94 11.17 37.14
CA GLU A 321 10.30 10.59 37.22
C GLU A 321 10.84 10.10 35.86
N GLU A 322 9.98 9.80 34.88
CA GLU A 322 10.38 9.32 33.55
C GLU A 322 10.46 10.44 32.49
N LEU A 323 9.75 11.56 32.69
CA LEU A 323 9.83 12.74 31.82
C LEU A 323 11.25 13.32 31.71
N PRO A 324 12.06 13.44 32.77
CA PRO A 324 13.42 13.94 32.67
C PRO A 324 14.39 12.97 31.95
N LYS A 325 14.06 11.67 31.88
CA LYS A 325 14.85 10.68 31.13
C LYS A 325 14.47 10.67 29.65
N LEU A 326 13.19 10.81 29.33
CA LEU A 326 12.69 10.99 27.96
C LEU A 326 13.13 12.32 27.35
N ILE A 327 13.24 13.38 28.14
CA ILE A 327 13.80 14.67 27.70
C ILE A 327 15.32 14.55 27.50
N ALA A 328 16.04 13.79 28.33
CA ALA A 328 17.47 13.54 28.11
C ALA A 328 17.74 12.67 26.88
N ASP A 329 16.90 11.65 26.62
CA ASP A 329 17.00 10.80 25.42
C ASP A 329 16.58 11.58 24.14
N GLN A 330 15.63 12.52 24.23
CA GLN A 330 15.24 13.40 23.11
C GLN A 330 16.21 14.57 22.87
N GLU A 331 16.86 15.09 23.90
CA GLU A 331 17.96 16.04 23.75
C GLU A 331 19.20 15.35 23.14
N GLU A 332 19.44 14.06 23.40
CA GLU A 332 20.47 13.26 22.69
C GLU A 332 20.14 13.05 21.20
N ASP A 333 18.88 12.82 20.83
CA ASP A 333 18.46 12.65 19.42
C ASP A 333 18.43 13.98 18.61
N ILE A 334 18.17 15.12 19.26
CA ILE A 334 18.27 16.45 18.63
C ILE A 334 19.74 16.92 18.56
N GLU A 335 20.60 16.49 19.48
CA GLU A 335 22.07 16.71 19.40
C GLU A 335 22.76 15.85 18.32
N GLU A 336 22.14 14.78 17.80
CA GLU A 336 22.69 13.98 16.69
C GLU A 336 22.68 14.72 15.33
N MET A 337 21.88 15.79 15.15
CA MET A 337 21.83 16.54 13.89
C MET A 337 23.00 17.53 13.67
N GLU A 338 23.81 17.79 14.70
CA GLU A 338 25.09 18.51 14.55
C GLU A 338 26.33 17.58 14.54
N HIS A 339 26.13 16.27 14.66
CA HIS A 339 27.25 15.32 14.60
C HIS A 339 27.68 15.08 13.16
N GLU A 340 28.98 15.29 12.88
CA GLU A 340 29.55 14.89 11.59
C GLU A 340 29.21 13.43 11.28
N PRO A 341 28.81 13.11 10.02
CA PRO A 341 28.39 11.75 9.68
C PRO A 341 29.49 10.73 10.01
N PRO A 342 29.10 9.54 10.51
CA PRO A 342 30.04 8.54 10.99
C PRO A 342 31.09 8.18 9.94
N ASN A 343 32.35 8.06 10.38
CA ASN A 343 33.42 7.58 9.53
C ASN A 343 33.53 6.05 9.67
N TYR A 344 33.10 5.33 8.63
CA TYR A 344 33.15 3.87 8.58
C TYR A 344 34.52 3.33 8.14
N GLY A 345 35.42 4.22 7.71
CA GLY A 345 36.70 3.86 7.10
C GLY A 345 36.53 3.45 5.64
N TYR A 346 37.34 4.05 4.77
CA TYR A 346 37.38 3.71 3.35
C TYR A 346 38.54 2.74 3.06
N ASP A 347 38.20 1.60 2.45
CA ASP A 347 39.16 0.63 1.91
C ASP A 347 38.81 0.37 0.45
N ARG A 348 39.66 0.86 -0.47
CA ARG A 348 39.47 0.68 -1.91
C ARG A 348 39.36 -0.79 -2.30
N ASP A 349 40.24 -1.65 -1.79
CA ASP A 349 40.30 -3.05 -2.24
C ASP A 349 39.08 -3.81 -1.78
N ALA A 350 38.60 -3.54 -0.57
CA ALA A 350 37.35 -4.10 -0.08
C ALA A 350 36.14 -3.65 -0.92
N VAL A 351 36.08 -2.36 -1.30
CA VAL A 351 35.01 -1.83 -2.17
C VAL A 351 35.10 -2.45 -3.57
N VAL A 352 36.28 -2.51 -4.17
CA VAL A 352 36.49 -3.12 -5.50
C VAL A 352 36.13 -4.61 -5.49
N ASP A 353 36.50 -5.35 -4.44
CA ASP A 353 36.16 -6.76 -4.28
C ASP A 353 34.65 -6.99 -4.22
N VAL A 354 33.93 -6.24 -3.38
CA VAL A 354 32.48 -6.42 -3.23
C VAL A 354 31.72 -6.07 -4.52
N PHE A 355 32.11 -5.00 -5.22
CA PHE A 355 31.56 -4.71 -6.55
C PHE A 355 31.88 -5.82 -7.55
N THR A 356 33.12 -6.27 -7.59
CA THR A 356 33.54 -7.38 -8.47
C THR A 356 32.71 -8.63 -8.23
N ARG A 357 32.47 -9.01 -6.96
CA ARG A 357 31.61 -10.14 -6.61
C ARG A 357 30.15 -9.92 -7.00
N TYR A 358 29.64 -8.71 -6.87
CA TYR A 358 28.26 -8.40 -7.26
C TYR A 358 28.05 -8.52 -8.77
N TYR A 359 28.95 -7.95 -9.58
CA TYR A 359 28.93 -8.12 -11.05
C TYR A 359 29.06 -9.59 -11.45
N GLN A 360 29.94 -10.35 -10.79
CA GLN A 360 30.08 -11.78 -11.02
C GLN A 360 28.81 -12.55 -10.66
N LEU A 361 28.14 -12.20 -9.56
CA LEU A 361 26.87 -12.81 -9.17
C LEU A 361 25.82 -12.60 -10.27
N LEU A 362 25.59 -11.36 -10.69
CA LEU A 362 24.63 -11.02 -11.74
C LEU A 362 24.96 -11.73 -13.07
N SER A 363 26.24 -11.83 -13.44
CA SER A 363 26.65 -12.54 -14.67
C SER A 363 26.43 -14.06 -14.62
N ARG A 364 26.50 -14.66 -13.43
CA ARG A 364 26.27 -16.10 -13.20
C ARG A 364 24.80 -16.44 -13.07
N MET A 365 23.97 -15.47 -12.71
CA MET A 365 22.51 -15.56 -12.77
C MET A 365 22.03 -15.50 -14.23
N ALA A 366 20.72 -15.74 -14.41
CA ALA A 366 20.04 -15.58 -15.69
C ALA A 366 19.76 -14.09 -15.96
N TYR A 367 20.81 -13.26 -16.06
CA TYR A 367 20.69 -11.82 -16.29
C TYR A 367 21.49 -11.36 -17.51
N PHE A 368 22.76 -10.96 -17.35
CA PHE A 368 23.64 -10.62 -18.47
C PHE A 368 24.77 -11.65 -18.67
N PRO A 369 25.35 -11.76 -19.88
CA PRO A 369 26.48 -12.65 -20.12
C PRO A 369 27.76 -12.15 -19.42
N PRO A 370 28.65 -13.05 -18.96
CA PRO A 370 29.92 -12.67 -18.35
C PRO A 370 30.83 -11.81 -19.24
N THR A 371 30.69 -11.93 -20.57
CA THR A 371 31.43 -11.12 -21.55
C THR A 371 31.04 -9.65 -21.55
N LEU A 372 29.92 -9.28 -20.92
CA LEU A 372 29.48 -7.90 -20.78
C LEU A 372 30.29 -7.13 -19.72
N VAL A 373 30.96 -7.82 -18.80
CA VAL A 373 31.71 -7.18 -17.72
C VAL A 373 33.17 -7.01 -18.12
N ASP A 374 33.59 -5.76 -18.22
CA ASP A 374 34.98 -5.35 -18.37
C ASP A 374 35.65 -5.30 -16.99
N TYR A 375 36.64 -6.18 -16.76
CA TYR A 375 37.41 -6.20 -15.52
C TYR A 375 38.75 -5.43 -15.67
N PRO A 376 39.15 -4.62 -14.67
CA PRO A 376 40.42 -3.94 -14.70
C PRO A 376 41.60 -4.93 -14.58
N PRO A 377 42.77 -4.61 -15.17
CA PRO A 377 44.03 -5.29 -14.86
C PRO A 377 44.42 -5.16 -13.38
N GLU A 378 45.39 -5.96 -12.91
CA GLU A 378 45.88 -5.97 -11.51
C GLU A 378 46.34 -4.59 -10.99
N GLY A 379 46.80 -3.71 -11.87
CA GLY A 379 47.18 -2.31 -11.55
C GLY A 379 46.10 -1.26 -11.89
N GLY A 380 44.87 -1.69 -12.15
CA GLY A 380 43.78 -0.84 -12.60
C GLY A 380 43.83 -0.51 -14.10
N TRP A 381 42.82 0.23 -14.56
CA TRP A 381 42.72 0.69 -15.96
C TRP A 381 43.87 1.62 -16.34
N THR A 382 44.50 1.33 -17.48
CA THR A 382 45.60 2.14 -18.03
C THR A 382 45.10 3.49 -18.53
N ASP A 383 45.97 4.51 -18.52
CA ASP A 383 45.61 5.89 -18.88
C ASP A 383 45.13 6.06 -20.33
N ASP A 384 45.38 5.11 -21.23
CA ASP A 384 44.82 5.09 -22.59
C ASP A 384 43.33 4.68 -22.61
N ARG A 385 42.86 3.94 -21.59
CA ARG A 385 41.46 3.54 -21.39
C ARG A 385 40.75 4.40 -20.34
N PHE A 386 41.45 4.92 -19.35
CA PHE A 386 40.89 5.66 -18.22
C PHE A 386 41.11 7.19 -18.36
N PRO A 387 40.08 8.04 -18.14
CA PRO A 387 40.11 9.47 -18.44
C PRO A 387 40.57 10.34 -17.25
N VAL A 388 41.74 10.04 -16.67
CA VAL A 388 42.29 10.70 -15.47
C VAL A 388 42.21 12.24 -15.53
N GLU A 389 42.73 12.83 -16.60
CA GLU A 389 42.77 14.29 -16.77
C GLU A 389 41.36 14.92 -16.81
N LYS A 390 40.38 14.22 -17.38
CA LYS A 390 38.99 14.69 -17.44
C LYS A 390 38.32 14.61 -16.07
N LEU A 391 38.58 13.56 -15.30
CA LEU A 391 38.07 13.41 -13.94
C LEU A 391 38.64 14.48 -13.00
N ARG A 392 39.93 14.81 -13.13
CA ARG A 392 40.55 15.95 -12.42
C ARG A 392 39.91 17.28 -12.77
N ARG A 393 39.58 17.52 -14.05
CA ARG A 393 38.85 18.73 -14.48
C ARG A 393 37.43 18.82 -13.94
N LEU A 394 36.77 17.68 -13.73
CA LEU A 394 35.49 17.60 -13.02
C LEU A 394 35.63 17.84 -11.49
N GLY A 395 36.86 17.92 -10.99
CA GLY A 395 37.18 18.24 -9.60
C GLY A 395 37.10 17.06 -8.65
N TYR A 396 37.18 15.81 -9.14
CA TYR A 396 37.24 14.63 -8.28
C TYR A 396 38.61 14.51 -7.58
N SER A 397 38.61 13.99 -6.36
CA SER A 397 39.83 13.74 -5.58
C SER A 397 40.64 12.58 -6.16
N GLU A 398 41.94 12.50 -5.84
CA GLU A 398 42.77 11.37 -6.29
C GLU A 398 42.28 10.03 -5.71
N THR A 399 41.66 10.04 -4.52
CA THR A 399 41.05 8.83 -3.92
C THR A 399 39.88 8.31 -4.75
N VAL A 400 38.97 9.20 -5.20
CA VAL A 400 37.88 8.83 -6.11
C VAL A 400 38.42 8.33 -7.45
N ILE A 401 39.43 9.02 -8.00
CA ILE A 401 40.07 8.62 -9.26
C ILE A 401 40.71 7.24 -9.14
N ASP A 402 41.35 6.94 -8.00
CA ASP A 402 41.94 5.62 -7.72
C ASP A 402 40.85 4.54 -7.61
N LEU A 403 39.74 4.81 -6.92
CA LEU A 403 38.59 3.90 -6.87
C LEU A 403 38.07 3.56 -8.27
N LEU A 404 37.71 4.58 -9.05
CA LEU A 404 37.15 4.43 -10.40
C LEU A 404 38.13 3.70 -11.34
N ARG A 405 39.45 3.89 -11.17
CA ARG A 405 40.46 3.16 -11.95
C ARG A 405 40.44 1.65 -11.69
N HIS A 406 39.95 1.20 -10.54
CA HIS A 406 39.98 -0.21 -10.15
C HIS A 406 38.60 -0.88 -10.14
N LEU A 407 37.52 -0.19 -10.53
CA LEU A 407 36.20 -0.80 -10.62
C LEU A 407 35.99 -1.58 -11.93
N PRO A 408 35.20 -2.66 -11.91
CA PRO A 408 34.65 -3.27 -13.11
C PRO A 408 33.57 -2.38 -13.73
N TYR A 409 33.36 -2.50 -15.03
CA TYR A 409 32.33 -1.74 -15.77
C TYR A 409 31.55 -2.65 -16.71
N LEU A 410 30.26 -2.36 -16.94
CA LEU A 410 29.54 -2.97 -18.07
C LEU A 410 30.03 -2.34 -19.39
N GLY A 411 30.16 -3.17 -20.43
CA GLY A 411 30.60 -2.75 -21.77
C GLY A 411 29.68 -1.72 -22.42
N ASP A 412 30.24 -0.94 -23.36
CA ASP A 412 29.49 0.04 -24.18
C ASP A 412 28.69 -0.75 -25.24
N TYR A 413 27.40 -0.96 -25.00
CA TYR A 413 26.48 -1.36 -26.06
C TYR A 413 26.11 -0.09 -26.84
N GLU A 414 25.91 -0.20 -28.17
CA GLU A 414 25.74 0.96 -29.07
C GLU A 414 24.52 1.87 -28.75
N HIS A 415 23.74 1.52 -27.73
CA HIS A 415 22.67 2.28 -27.11
C HIS A 415 22.93 2.31 -25.59
N ASP A 416 22.97 3.52 -24.99
CA ASP A 416 23.24 3.78 -23.55
C ASP A 416 22.90 2.58 -22.64
N CYS A 417 23.90 1.97 -21.98
CA CYS A 417 23.77 0.72 -21.21
C CYS A 417 22.42 0.60 -20.47
N GLU A 418 21.54 -0.25 -20.98
CA GLU A 418 20.15 -0.35 -20.51
C GLU A 418 19.97 -1.31 -19.32
N TRP A 419 21.05 -2.01 -18.97
CA TRP A 419 21.11 -2.93 -17.84
C TRP A 419 21.06 -2.19 -16.50
N GLU A 420 20.22 -2.69 -15.59
CA GLU A 420 20.21 -2.22 -14.21
C GLU A 420 21.37 -2.82 -13.42
N LEU A 421 22.10 -1.97 -12.72
CA LEU A 421 23.08 -2.41 -11.71
C LEU A 421 22.39 -2.63 -10.37
N PHE A 422 21.50 -1.71 -10.01
CA PHE A 422 20.58 -1.83 -8.88
C PHE A 422 19.17 -1.56 -9.39
N HIS A 423 18.14 -1.94 -8.64
CA HIS A 423 16.76 -1.68 -9.04
C HIS A 423 16.54 -0.22 -9.45
N GLY A 424 15.99 -0.05 -10.65
CA GLY A 424 15.73 1.25 -11.26
C GLY A 424 16.98 2.09 -11.57
N SER A 425 18.19 1.55 -11.41
CA SER A 425 19.44 2.31 -11.42
C SER A 425 20.43 1.75 -12.44
N ARG A 426 20.81 2.56 -13.43
CA ARG A 426 21.78 2.18 -14.48
C ARG A 426 23.22 2.48 -14.05
N PRO A 427 24.20 1.63 -14.37
CA PRO A 427 25.59 1.86 -14.01
C PRO A 427 26.19 3.03 -14.79
N ILE A 428 27.07 3.78 -14.14
CA ILE A 428 27.87 4.83 -14.79
C ILE A 428 29.22 4.27 -15.17
N ARG A 429 29.53 4.30 -16.47
CA ARG A 429 30.84 3.94 -17.01
C ARG A 429 31.77 5.16 -16.99
N TYR A 430 32.96 5.00 -16.41
CA TYR A 430 33.97 6.07 -16.33
C TYR A 430 35.18 5.83 -17.25
N LEU A 431 35.03 5.01 -18.29
CA LEU A 431 36.08 4.74 -19.28
C LEU A 431 36.01 5.70 -20.47
N ARG A 432 37.12 5.90 -21.18
CA ARG A 432 37.26 6.85 -22.30
C ARG A 432 36.35 6.57 -23.49
N ASP A 433 35.81 5.37 -23.60
CA ASP A 433 34.82 4.99 -24.61
C ASP A 433 33.40 5.43 -24.24
N SER A 434 33.12 5.85 -23.01
CA SER A 434 31.80 6.35 -22.58
C SER A 434 31.69 7.88 -22.69
N ARG A 435 30.49 8.43 -22.91
CA ARG A 435 30.25 9.87 -22.72
C ARG A 435 30.16 10.17 -21.22
N PRO A 436 30.72 11.28 -20.70
CA PRO A 436 31.35 12.41 -21.41
C PRO A 436 32.87 12.26 -21.66
N PHE A 437 33.43 11.06 -21.53
CA PHE A 437 34.87 10.83 -21.56
C PHE A 437 35.45 10.51 -22.96
N LYS A 438 34.61 10.29 -23.98
CA LYS A 438 34.99 10.17 -25.41
C LYS A 438 36.00 11.22 -25.84
N GLN A 439 37.01 10.84 -26.62
CA GLN A 439 38.13 11.72 -27.00
C GLN A 439 37.67 13.05 -27.63
N ASN A 440 36.63 13.01 -28.45
CA ASN A 440 36.07 14.16 -29.16
C ASN A 440 35.11 15.02 -28.31
N PHE A 441 34.93 14.70 -27.02
CA PHE A 441 34.09 15.50 -26.14
C PHE A 441 34.74 16.84 -25.80
N ASP A 442 33.97 17.93 -25.91
CA ASP A 442 34.43 19.27 -25.60
C ASP A 442 34.81 19.41 -24.12
N THR A 443 36.12 19.44 -23.86
CA THR A 443 36.66 19.51 -22.50
C THR A 443 36.37 20.82 -21.78
N THR A 444 35.95 21.89 -22.48
CA THR A 444 35.51 23.14 -21.84
C THR A 444 34.18 22.97 -21.09
N LYS A 445 33.42 21.91 -21.41
CA LYS A 445 32.18 21.55 -20.73
C LYS A 445 32.41 20.71 -19.47
N LEU A 446 33.66 20.31 -19.17
CA LEU A 446 34.02 19.48 -18.02
C LEU A 446 34.39 20.35 -16.81
N TYR A 447 33.40 20.66 -16.00
CA TYR A 447 33.58 21.32 -14.71
C TYR A 447 32.52 20.86 -13.73
N ARG A 448 32.79 21.01 -12.43
CA ARG A 448 32.02 20.40 -11.35
C ARG A 448 30.54 20.79 -11.32
N GLN A 449 30.22 22.04 -11.63
CA GLN A 449 28.83 22.54 -11.70
C GLN A 449 28.01 21.93 -12.86
N ARG A 450 28.62 21.11 -13.72
CA ARG A 450 27.93 20.42 -14.82
C ARG A 450 27.70 18.93 -14.58
N LEU A 451 28.04 18.38 -13.41
CA LEU A 451 27.87 16.95 -13.15
C LEU A 451 26.44 16.45 -13.43
N PHE A 452 25.40 17.20 -13.07
CA PHE A 452 24.00 16.84 -13.41
C PHE A 452 23.74 16.80 -14.92
N LYS A 453 24.17 17.82 -15.67
CA LYS A 453 24.03 17.85 -17.14
C LYS A 453 24.83 16.73 -17.83
N LEU A 454 25.86 16.23 -17.16
CA LEU A 454 26.68 15.10 -17.60
C LEU A 454 26.12 13.74 -17.16
N LYS A 455 24.97 13.69 -16.46
CA LYS A 455 24.39 12.49 -15.84
C LYS A 455 25.33 11.81 -14.83
N LEU A 456 26.14 12.61 -14.12
CA LEU A 456 27.10 12.16 -13.10
C LEU A 456 26.73 12.62 -11.68
N SER A 457 25.59 13.28 -11.50
CA SER A 457 25.07 13.74 -10.21
C SER A 457 23.55 13.92 -10.27
N PRO A 458 22.81 13.66 -9.17
CA PRO A 458 21.39 13.97 -9.06
C PRO A 458 21.07 15.48 -8.95
N TYR A 459 22.04 16.31 -8.56
CA TYR A 459 21.76 17.69 -8.14
C TYR A 459 21.96 18.70 -9.25
N LYS A 460 20.87 19.34 -9.68
CA LYS A 460 20.86 20.41 -10.69
C LYS A 460 21.35 21.76 -10.14
N ASP A 461 21.20 21.98 -8.83
CA ASP A 461 21.56 23.22 -8.18
C ASP A 461 23.10 23.41 -8.15
N ARG A 462 23.54 24.64 -8.42
CA ARG A 462 24.94 25.03 -8.36
C ARG A 462 25.46 25.16 -6.93
N GLU A 463 24.58 25.28 -5.94
CA GLU A 463 24.94 25.39 -4.53
C GLU A 463 25.03 24.02 -3.86
N ALA A 464 24.34 23.00 -4.38
CA ALA A 464 24.34 21.62 -3.91
C ALA A 464 25.32 20.70 -4.69
N LEU A 465 26.60 21.09 -4.77
CA LEU A 465 27.61 20.29 -5.48
C LEU A 465 28.11 19.14 -4.63
N LEU A 466 28.23 17.95 -5.23
CA LEU A 466 28.92 16.83 -4.59
C LEU A 466 30.36 17.24 -4.20
N PRO A 467 30.85 16.90 -2.99
CA PRO A 467 32.24 17.06 -2.57
C PRO A 467 33.20 16.25 -3.45
N ALA A 468 34.47 16.67 -3.56
CA ALA A 468 35.46 16.04 -4.46
C ALA A 468 35.67 14.55 -4.18
N GLU A 469 35.43 14.16 -2.94
CA GLU A 469 35.54 12.82 -2.36
C GLU A 469 34.31 11.95 -2.61
N MET A 470 33.23 12.53 -3.15
CA MET A 470 31.99 11.84 -3.49
C MET A 470 31.84 11.59 -5.00
N VAL A 471 31.27 10.45 -5.36
CA VAL A 471 31.02 10.03 -6.75
C VAL A 471 29.75 9.20 -6.89
N ALA A 472 29.01 9.38 -7.98
CA ALA A 472 27.90 8.51 -8.34
C ALA A 472 28.38 7.26 -9.09
N LEU A 473 27.95 6.07 -8.68
CA LEU A 473 28.26 4.82 -9.39
C LEU A 473 27.12 4.34 -10.28
N SER A 474 25.89 4.69 -9.92
CA SER A 474 24.71 4.47 -10.74
C SER A 474 23.81 5.71 -10.70
N GLY A 475 22.97 5.84 -11.71
CA GLY A 475 22.01 6.92 -11.84
C GLY A 475 20.72 6.46 -12.50
N ILE A 476 19.77 7.39 -12.59
CA ILE A 476 18.38 7.09 -12.91
C ILE A 476 18.10 7.25 -14.42
N PRO A 477 17.42 6.28 -15.07
CA PRO A 477 16.81 6.45 -16.38
C PRO A 477 15.30 6.76 -16.36
N GLY A 478 14.64 6.87 -15.20
CA GLY A 478 13.17 7.03 -15.08
C GLY A 478 12.67 7.62 -13.75
N LEU A 479 11.41 7.36 -13.37
CA LEU A 479 10.76 7.98 -12.18
C LEU A 479 10.98 7.23 -10.84
N PHE A 480 11.54 6.00 -10.85
CA PHE A 480 11.69 5.12 -9.67
C PHE A 480 13.11 4.65 -9.39
N GLY A 481 14.11 5.23 -10.05
CA GLY A 481 15.50 4.87 -9.81
C GLY A 481 16.08 5.53 -8.57
N HIS A 482 17.23 5.02 -8.13
CA HIS A 482 18.03 5.64 -7.08
C HIS A 482 19.40 6.03 -7.62
N TRP A 483 19.97 7.10 -7.08
CA TRP A 483 21.39 7.40 -7.23
C TRP A 483 22.15 6.74 -6.10
N TYR A 484 23.16 5.95 -6.43
CA TYR A 484 24.08 5.40 -5.44
C TYR A 484 25.36 6.24 -5.44
N LEU A 485 25.53 7.01 -4.37
CA LEU A 485 26.64 7.93 -4.16
C LEU A 485 27.60 7.33 -3.15
N ILE A 486 28.88 7.23 -3.50
CA ILE A 486 29.95 6.83 -2.59
C ILE A 486 30.70 8.05 -2.10
N ASP A 487 30.90 8.13 -0.79
CA ASP A 487 31.82 9.04 -0.11
C ASP A 487 33.09 8.28 0.30
N THR A 488 34.19 8.57 -0.40
CA THR A 488 35.50 7.96 -0.15
C THR A 488 36.24 8.55 1.04
N GLU A 489 35.82 9.71 1.55
CA GLU A 489 36.41 10.30 2.77
C GLU A 489 35.93 9.53 4.01
N ARG A 490 34.63 9.20 4.04
CA ARG A 490 33.98 8.59 5.20
C ARG A 490 33.72 7.09 5.06
N GLY A 491 33.95 6.51 3.88
CA GLY A 491 33.59 5.12 3.60
C GLY A 491 32.09 4.86 3.63
N SER A 492 31.31 5.90 3.30
CA SER A 492 29.84 5.89 3.35
C SER A 492 29.22 5.80 1.95
N LEU A 493 28.02 5.26 1.87
CA LEU A 493 27.17 5.18 0.71
C LEU A 493 25.84 5.88 1.02
N TYR A 494 25.38 6.72 0.12
CA TYR A 494 24.07 7.36 0.17
C TYR A 494 23.21 6.88 -1.00
N VAL A 495 21.97 6.51 -0.70
CA VAL A 495 20.95 6.16 -1.69
C VAL A 495 19.99 7.35 -1.80
N GLU A 496 19.94 7.97 -2.97
CA GLU A 496 19.18 9.21 -3.19
C GLU A 496 18.02 8.98 -4.17
N THR A 497 16.81 9.39 -3.78
CA THR A 497 15.55 9.19 -4.53
C THR A 497 14.96 10.55 -4.92
N LEU A 498 14.72 10.78 -6.21
CA LEU A 498 14.23 12.08 -6.70
C LEU A 498 12.70 12.25 -6.61
N SER A 499 11.93 11.19 -6.35
CA SER A 499 10.45 11.21 -6.34
C SER A 499 9.82 11.76 -5.06
N ASP A 500 10.58 11.88 -3.97
CA ASP A 500 10.10 12.36 -2.66
C ASP A 500 10.23 13.88 -2.46
N ARG A 501 10.65 14.62 -3.49
CA ARG A 501 11.00 16.05 -3.35
C ARG A 501 9.98 16.95 -4.03
N LYS A 502 8.85 17.21 -3.37
CA LYS A 502 7.95 18.29 -3.80
C LYS A 502 8.25 19.65 -3.18
N ASP A 503 8.95 19.73 -2.06
CA ASP A 503 9.23 21.01 -1.40
C ASP A 503 10.68 21.03 -0.83
N TYR A 504 11.47 22.06 -1.18
CA TYR A 504 12.81 22.39 -0.63
C TYR A 504 12.63 23.63 0.29
N ASP A 505 13.36 23.93 1.38
CA ASP A 505 14.73 23.66 1.86
C ASP A 505 14.81 23.91 3.40
N PRO A 506 15.62 23.17 4.21
CA PRO A 506 16.61 23.88 5.06
C PRO A 506 17.92 23.10 5.36
N LEU A 507 18.55 22.43 4.38
CA LEU A 507 19.90 21.87 4.56
C LEU A 507 20.92 22.31 3.49
N GLY A 508 20.67 23.42 2.80
CA GLY A 508 21.69 24.16 2.05
C GLY A 508 22.55 23.30 1.11
N SER A 509 23.84 23.63 0.99
CA SER A 509 24.79 23.04 0.03
C SER A 509 25.02 21.50 0.07
N ARG A 510 24.34 20.73 0.95
CA ARG A 510 24.61 19.29 1.20
C ARG A 510 23.35 18.41 1.31
N PRO A 511 22.53 18.28 0.25
CA PRO A 511 21.24 17.57 0.29
C PRO A 511 21.33 16.06 0.54
N TRP A 512 22.48 15.41 0.29
CA TRP A 512 22.63 13.97 0.56
C TRP A 512 22.60 13.63 2.05
N LEU A 513 22.84 14.60 2.94
CA LEU A 513 22.82 14.40 4.39
C LEU A 513 21.41 14.13 4.95
N MET A 514 20.36 14.42 4.18
CA MET A 514 19.00 14.00 4.50
C MET A 514 18.84 12.47 4.48
N ASN A 515 19.71 11.78 3.73
CA ASN A 515 19.69 10.33 3.64
C ASN A 515 20.66 9.75 4.67
N LYS A 516 20.24 8.67 5.33
CA LYS A 516 21.07 7.94 6.28
C LYS A 516 22.35 7.44 5.59
N PRO A 517 23.57 7.76 6.10
CA PRO A 517 24.79 7.20 5.57
C PRO A 517 24.88 5.70 5.88
N LEU A 518 25.25 4.90 4.88
CA LEU A 518 25.39 3.45 4.99
C LEU A 518 26.87 3.05 4.81
N PRO A 519 27.41 2.11 5.60
CA PRO A 519 28.76 1.60 5.32
C PRO A 519 28.77 0.83 3.99
N ILE A 520 29.69 1.18 3.08
CA ILE A 520 29.67 0.72 1.67
C ILE A 520 29.65 -0.81 1.57
N VAL A 521 30.63 -1.48 2.20
CA VAL A 521 30.80 -2.93 2.06
C VAL A 521 29.65 -3.71 2.70
N PRO A 522 29.25 -3.47 3.98
CA PRO A 522 28.12 -4.17 4.57
C PRO A 522 26.81 -4.01 3.79
N HIS A 523 26.53 -2.81 3.26
CA HIS A 523 25.32 -2.59 2.48
C HIS A 523 25.34 -3.34 1.14
N LEU A 524 26.47 -3.36 0.42
CA LEU A 524 26.58 -4.14 -0.81
C LEU A 524 26.54 -5.66 -0.55
N GLU A 525 27.04 -6.14 0.59
CA GLU A 525 26.88 -7.55 0.99
C GLU A 525 25.41 -7.90 1.27
N GLU A 526 24.64 -6.97 1.85
CA GLU A 526 23.20 -7.12 2.00
C GLU A 526 22.52 -7.25 0.63
N ILE A 527 22.87 -6.37 -0.33
CA ILE A 527 22.34 -6.45 -1.70
C ILE A 527 22.70 -7.79 -2.35
N ILE A 528 23.97 -8.23 -2.26
CA ILE A 528 24.42 -9.55 -2.75
C ILE A 528 23.58 -10.68 -2.13
N SER A 529 23.34 -10.62 -0.82
CA SER A 529 22.52 -11.60 -0.10
C SER A 529 21.07 -11.62 -0.63
N LYS A 530 20.44 -10.44 -0.76
CA LYS A 530 19.08 -10.26 -1.28
C LYS A 530 18.93 -10.70 -2.73
N THR A 531 19.92 -10.42 -3.58
CA THR A 531 19.94 -10.92 -4.96
C THR A 531 20.09 -12.43 -5.00
N ARG A 532 20.96 -13.01 -4.17
CA ARG A 532 21.17 -14.47 -4.11
C ARG A 532 19.94 -15.21 -3.60
N SER A 533 19.22 -14.65 -2.63
CA SER A 533 17.98 -15.22 -2.08
C SER A 533 16.77 -15.04 -3.01
N LEU A 534 16.93 -14.29 -4.11
CA LEU A 534 15.86 -13.85 -5.01
C LEU A 534 14.84 -12.92 -4.34
N GLU A 535 15.24 -12.20 -3.29
CA GLU A 535 14.49 -11.03 -2.84
C GLU A 535 14.54 -9.96 -3.93
N PHE A 536 15.73 -9.75 -4.51
CA PHE A 536 15.95 -8.97 -5.73
C PHE A 536 16.11 -9.95 -6.88
N VAL A 537 15.26 -9.84 -7.90
CA VAL A 537 15.14 -10.84 -8.97
C VAL A 537 15.60 -10.23 -10.30
N PRO A 538 16.80 -10.57 -10.80
CA PRO A 538 17.25 -10.12 -12.09
C PRO A 538 16.45 -10.78 -13.22
N ILE A 539 15.91 -9.97 -14.13
CA ILE A 539 15.11 -10.40 -15.28
C ILE A 539 15.84 -10.03 -16.57
N PRO A 540 16.25 -11.03 -17.38
CA PRO A 540 16.96 -10.79 -18.63
C PRO A 540 16.00 -10.30 -19.73
N HIS A 541 16.57 -9.83 -20.84
CA HIS A 541 15.84 -9.58 -22.08
C HIS A 541 16.61 -10.16 -23.28
N GLU A 542 15.91 -10.73 -24.26
CA GLU A 542 16.53 -11.32 -25.47
C GLU A 542 16.37 -10.49 -26.75
N ASP A 543 15.29 -9.71 -26.95
CA ASP A 543 15.01 -9.01 -28.23
C ASP A 543 14.91 -7.47 -28.14
N LEU A 544 15.85 -6.74 -28.74
CA LEU A 544 15.85 -5.26 -28.79
C LEU A 544 14.76 -4.64 -29.70
N GLU A 545 13.90 -5.43 -30.34
CA GLU A 545 12.86 -4.92 -31.27
C GLU A 545 11.64 -4.33 -30.57
N VAL A 546 11.40 -4.72 -29.32
CA VAL A 546 10.37 -4.16 -28.43
C VAL A 546 11.12 -3.42 -27.33
N ASN A 547 10.81 -2.14 -27.08
CA ASN A 547 11.48 -1.25 -26.10
C ASN A 547 11.39 -1.75 -24.65
N LEU A 548 11.95 -2.93 -24.37
CA LEU A 548 11.96 -3.63 -23.09
C LEU A 548 13.39 -3.76 -22.63
N PHE A 549 13.65 -3.24 -21.44
CA PHE A 549 14.98 -3.23 -20.86
C PHE A 549 15.11 -4.37 -19.83
N PRO A 550 16.33 -4.91 -19.62
CA PRO A 550 16.58 -5.82 -18.50
C PRO A 550 16.41 -5.09 -17.16
N HIS A 551 15.68 -5.69 -16.21
CA HIS A 551 15.40 -5.08 -14.91
C HIS A 551 15.78 -5.98 -13.74
N ILE A 552 15.95 -5.38 -12.57
CA ILE A 552 15.97 -6.08 -11.29
C ILE A 552 14.63 -5.83 -10.62
N TRP A 553 13.79 -6.86 -10.52
CA TRP A 553 12.50 -6.76 -9.83
C TRP A 553 12.70 -6.86 -8.32
N ILE A 554 12.07 -5.95 -7.59
CA ILE A 554 12.00 -5.98 -6.13
C ILE A 554 10.55 -5.76 -5.73
N GLU A 555 10.07 -6.45 -4.69
CA GLU A 555 8.80 -6.05 -4.08
C GLU A 555 8.90 -4.59 -3.61
N PRO A 556 7.86 -3.76 -3.84
CA PRO A 556 7.90 -2.38 -3.41
C PRO A 556 8.15 -2.27 -1.91
N ASP A 557 8.87 -1.23 -1.50
CA ASP A 557 8.89 -0.86 -0.09
C ASP A 557 7.53 -0.27 0.29
N TRP A 558 6.66 -1.13 0.78
CA TRP A 558 5.31 -0.75 1.20
C TRP A 558 5.30 0.23 2.39
N SER A 559 6.44 0.50 3.03
CA SER A 559 6.57 1.54 4.07
C SER A 559 6.39 2.97 3.55
N LEU A 560 6.51 3.18 2.23
CA LEU A 560 6.25 4.46 1.56
C LEU A 560 4.76 4.73 1.29
N GLY A 561 3.86 3.87 1.81
CA GLY A 561 2.43 4.11 1.83
C GLY A 561 1.67 3.79 0.54
N PRO A 562 0.38 4.17 0.45
CA PRO A 562 -0.51 3.77 -0.65
C PRO A 562 -0.12 4.35 -2.01
N ASN A 563 0.63 5.45 -2.02
CA ASN A 563 1.15 6.09 -3.22
C ASN A 563 2.25 5.27 -3.90
N VAL A 564 2.74 4.19 -3.30
CA VAL A 564 3.76 3.32 -3.90
C VAL A 564 3.31 2.80 -5.27
N LEU A 565 2.06 2.36 -5.44
CA LEU A 565 1.58 1.92 -6.76
C LEU A 565 1.20 3.07 -7.70
N ALA A 566 0.69 4.19 -7.17
CA ALA A 566 0.45 5.39 -7.97
C ALA A 566 1.75 6.05 -8.46
N ARG A 567 2.85 5.79 -7.75
CA ARG A 567 4.21 6.10 -8.16
C ARG A 567 4.61 5.10 -9.22
N VAL A 568 4.66 3.80 -8.95
CA VAL A 568 5.04 2.74 -9.90
C VAL A 568 4.30 2.87 -11.25
N GLY A 569 5.03 3.16 -12.33
CA GLY A 569 4.43 3.26 -13.68
C GLY A 569 3.77 1.94 -14.11
N GLY A 570 2.75 2.02 -14.98
CA GLY A 570 1.90 0.85 -15.31
C GLY A 570 2.63 -0.40 -15.82
N ILE A 571 3.83 -0.26 -16.40
CA ILE A 571 4.70 -1.39 -16.78
C ILE A 571 5.28 -2.05 -15.54
N HIS A 572 5.82 -1.29 -14.59
CA HIS A 572 6.35 -1.81 -13.33
C HIS A 572 5.24 -2.37 -12.42
N GLU A 573 4.01 -1.84 -12.50
CA GLU A 573 2.87 -2.39 -11.76
C GLU A 573 2.57 -3.83 -12.18
N ARG A 574 2.58 -4.12 -13.48
CA ARG A 574 2.39 -5.47 -14.05
C ARG A 574 3.53 -6.44 -13.67
N MET A 575 4.76 -5.96 -13.50
CA MET A 575 5.90 -6.78 -13.06
C MET A 575 5.77 -7.25 -11.60
N LEU A 576 5.16 -6.42 -10.76
CA LEU A 576 5.08 -6.61 -9.31
C LEU A 576 3.80 -7.33 -8.88
N ILE A 577 2.72 -7.12 -9.63
CA ILE A 577 1.39 -7.64 -9.34
C ILE A 577 0.88 -8.36 -10.59
N PRO A 578 0.65 -9.69 -10.52
CA PRO A 578 0.25 -10.46 -11.69
C PRO A 578 -1.07 -9.94 -12.28
N PHE A 579 -1.05 -9.53 -13.55
CA PHE A 579 -2.25 -9.21 -14.31
C PHE A 579 -3.00 -10.53 -14.62
N GLU A 580 -4.33 -10.59 -14.39
CA GLU A 580 -5.15 -11.80 -14.58
C GLU A 580 -4.68 -13.08 -13.85
N GLY A 581 -3.90 -12.92 -12.78
CA GLY A 581 -3.38 -14.05 -12.01
C GLY A 581 -2.43 -14.95 -12.81
N ARG A 582 -1.68 -14.37 -13.75
CA ARG A 582 -0.52 -14.99 -14.38
C ARG A 582 0.66 -14.02 -14.31
N TRP A 583 1.81 -14.58 -13.92
CA TRP A 583 3.15 -14.03 -14.15
C TRP A 583 3.47 -12.71 -13.45
N GLY A 584 4.28 -12.82 -12.38
CA GLY A 584 4.92 -11.69 -11.69
C GLY A 584 6.19 -12.13 -10.96
N ILE A 585 6.74 -11.28 -10.08
CA ILE A 585 8.00 -11.55 -9.34
C ILE A 585 8.03 -12.92 -8.62
N GLY A 586 6.87 -13.41 -8.16
CA GLY A 586 6.75 -14.75 -7.57
C GLY A 586 7.03 -15.89 -8.55
N ASP A 587 6.59 -15.77 -9.80
CA ASP A 587 6.80 -16.76 -10.85
C ASP A 587 8.26 -16.75 -11.32
N ALA A 588 8.85 -15.56 -11.49
CA ALA A 588 10.27 -15.43 -11.79
C ALA A 588 11.14 -16.13 -10.72
N ARG A 589 10.82 -15.94 -9.43
CA ARG A 589 11.49 -16.66 -8.33
C ARG A 589 11.36 -18.17 -8.45
N ASN A 590 10.18 -18.66 -8.83
CA ASN A 590 9.94 -20.09 -8.99
C ASN A 590 10.74 -20.65 -10.17
N MET A 591 10.78 -19.94 -11.30
CA MET A 591 11.60 -20.32 -12.46
C MET A 591 13.07 -20.48 -12.08
N TYR A 592 13.68 -19.46 -11.45
CA TYR A 592 15.06 -19.57 -10.98
C TYR A 592 15.31 -20.84 -10.15
N ARG A 593 14.42 -21.17 -9.21
CA ARG A 593 14.52 -22.36 -8.35
C ARG A 593 14.34 -23.66 -9.15
N GLU A 594 13.40 -23.69 -10.08
CA GLU A 594 13.09 -24.85 -10.92
C GLU A 594 14.23 -25.18 -11.90
N PHE A 595 14.95 -24.16 -12.35
CA PHE A 595 16.19 -24.29 -13.13
C PHE A 595 17.43 -24.56 -12.27
N GLY A 596 17.31 -24.63 -10.94
CA GLY A 596 18.37 -25.11 -10.05
C GLY A 596 19.14 -24.03 -9.28
N TRP A 597 18.72 -22.76 -9.33
CA TRP A 597 19.31 -21.71 -8.49
C TRP A 597 19.05 -21.98 -6.99
N PRO A 598 19.99 -21.72 -6.07
CA PRO A 598 21.33 -21.13 -6.25
C PRO A 598 22.48 -22.13 -6.44
N ASP A 599 22.18 -23.40 -6.76
CA ASP A 599 23.20 -24.45 -6.95
C ASP A 599 23.83 -24.33 -8.35
N LEU A 600 24.98 -23.66 -8.44
CA LEU A 600 25.67 -23.39 -9.72
C LEU A 600 26.04 -24.65 -10.51
N GLU A 601 26.17 -25.82 -9.86
CA GLU A 601 26.45 -27.07 -10.58
C GLU A 601 25.21 -27.64 -11.28
N LYS A 602 24.02 -27.29 -10.78
CA LYS A 602 22.73 -27.75 -11.31
C LYS A 602 21.97 -26.66 -12.06
N PHE A 603 22.41 -25.41 -11.96
CA PHE A 603 21.71 -24.27 -12.53
C PHE A 603 21.78 -24.28 -14.05
N ARG A 604 20.64 -24.49 -14.70
CA ARG A 604 20.46 -24.45 -16.15
C ARG A 604 20.22 -23.00 -16.57
N ARG A 605 21.30 -22.22 -16.62
CA ARG A 605 21.27 -20.77 -16.80
C ARG A 605 20.58 -20.34 -18.10
N GLU A 606 20.94 -20.95 -19.23
CA GLU A 606 20.41 -20.57 -20.54
C GLU A 606 18.91 -20.86 -20.66
N GLU A 607 18.46 -22.03 -20.21
CA GLU A 607 17.02 -22.36 -20.16
C GLU A 607 16.23 -21.41 -19.24
N CYS A 608 16.85 -20.96 -18.15
CA CYS A 608 16.25 -19.98 -17.25
C CYS A 608 16.15 -18.59 -17.89
N ILE A 609 17.11 -18.20 -18.74
CA ILE A 609 17.05 -16.92 -19.47
C ILE A 609 15.87 -16.94 -20.43
N GLU A 610 15.76 -17.98 -21.25
CA GLU A 610 14.65 -18.14 -22.21
C GLU A 610 13.29 -18.09 -21.50
N ALA A 611 13.14 -18.84 -20.40
CA ALA A 611 11.89 -18.87 -19.64
C ALA A 611 11.54 -17.52 -18.98
N LEU A 612 12.53 -16.79 -18.47
CA LEU A 612 12.30 -15.46 -17.87
C LEU A 612 12.04 -14.39 -18.94
N ALA A 613 12.67 -14.50 -20.11
CA ALA A 613 12.41 -13.60 -21.24
C ALA A 613 10.98 -13.80 -21.76
N GLU A 614 10.52 -15.05 -21.87
CA GLU A 614 9.14 -15.38 -22.23
C GLU A 614 8.16 -14.83 -21.18
N LEU A 615 8.42 -15.08 -19.89
CA LEU A 615 7.65 -14.52 -18.78
C LEU A 615 7.54 -13.00 -18.89
N TYR A 616 8.65 -12.32 -19.17
CA TYR A 616 8.71 -10.87 -19.21
C TYR A 616 7.96 -10.29 -20.41
N ALA A 617 8.15 -10.89 -21.60
CA ALA A 617 7.42 -10.52 -22.80
C ALA A 617 5.90 -10.65 -22.58
N GLU A 618 5.45 -11.74 -21.94
CA GLU A 618 4.03 -11.97 -21.68
C GLU A 618 3.46 -11.08 -20.57
N THR A 619 4.27 -10.70 -19.58
CA THR A 619 3.86 -9.79 -18.49
C THR A 619 3.69 -8.35 -18.99
N VAL A 620 4.54 -7.90 -19.91
CA VAL A 620 4.53 -6.51 -20.40
C VAL A 620 3.69 -6.34 -21.67
N TYR A 621 3.76 -7.28 -22.61
CA TYR A 621 3.00 -7.31 -23.85
C TYR A 621 2.09 -8.53 -23.86
N ASP A 622 0.85 -8.34 -23.41
CA ASP A 622 -0.19 -9.31 -23.69
C ASP A 622 -0.33 -9.49 -25.22
N ARG A 623 0.20 -10.59 -25.78
CA ARG A 623 0.06 -10.94 -27.21
C ARG A 623 -1.41 -11.09 -27.65
N SER A 624 -2.38 -11.04 -26.72
CA SER A 624 -3.81 -11.11 -27.01
C SER A 624 -4.53 -9.76 -27.13
N HIS A 625 -3.89 -8.64 -26.74
CA HIS A 625 -4.48 -7.29 -26.89
C HIS A 625 -3.51 -6.34 -27.62
N GLY A 626 -3.78 -6.12 -28.91
CA GLY A 626 -2.99 -5.27 -29.81
C GLY A 626 -3.14 -3.77 -29.59
N ASP A 627 -3.02 -3.28 -28.35
CA ASP A 627 -3.14 -1.86 -28.03
C ASP A 627 -1.83 -1.28 -27.49
N TYR A 628 -0.86 -1.05 -28.37
CA TYR A 628 0.22 -0.08 -28.16
C TYR A 628 0.65 0.56 -29.51
N GLU A 629 -0.29 1.24 -30.18
CA GLU A 629 0.03 2.29 -31.16
C GLU A 629 -0.27 3.66 -30.52
N ALA A 630 0.60 4.19 -29.64
CA ALA A 630 0.56 5.60 -29.22
C ALA A 630 1.73 6.01 -28.29
N TYR A 631 3.00 5.86 -28.68
CA TYR A 631 4.12 6.55 -28.00
C TYR A 631 5.26 6.94 -28.97
N GLU A 632 4.97 7.28 -30.23
CA GLU A 632 6.00 7.74 -31.19
C GLU A 632 5.95 9.24 -31.53
N GLU A 633 5.10 10.07 -30.91
CA GLU A 633 5.11 11.52 -31.19
C GLU A 633 5.17 12.35 -29.90
N ALA A 634 6.36 12.48 -29.31
CA ALA A 634 6.65 13.55 -28.34
C ALA A 634 8.13 13.96 -28.16
N ASP A 635 9.10 13.38 -28.90
CA ASP A 635 10.53 13.72 -28.73
C ASP A 635 11.20 14.36 -29.97
N ASP A 636 10.43 14.68 -31.01
CA ASP A 636 10.87 15.57 -32.08
C ASP A 636 10.37 16.99 -31.78
N ASP A 637 11.15 17.75 -31.00
CA ASP A 637 11.30 19.22 -31.11
C ASP A 637 12.01 19.80 -29.86
N VAL A 638 13.31 19.55 -29.74
CA VAL A 638 14.22 20.56 -29.18
C VAL A 638 15.37 20.72 -30.16
N GLU A 639 15.14 21.61 -31.13
CA GLU A 639 16.17 22.12 -32.02
C GLU A 639 17.42 22.52 -31.21
N ILE A 640 18.52 21.86 -31.54
CA ILE A 640 19.86 22.28 -31.17
C ILE A 640 20.16 23.50 -32.03
N GLU A 641 20.00 24.70 -31.47
CA GLU A 641 20.70 25.88 -31.99
C GLU A 641 22.13 25.95 -31.41
N GLU A 642 23.06 26.27 -32.31
CA GLU A 642 24.51 26.00 -32.35
C GLU A 642 25.38 26.45 -31.15
#